data_AF-A0A940V1F6-F1
#
_entry.id   AF-A0A940V1F6-F1
#
_cell.length_a   1.000
_cell.length_b   1.000
_cell.length_c   1.000
_cell.angle_alpha   90.00
_cell.angle_beta   90.00
_cell.angle_gamma   90.00
#
_symmetry.space_group_name_H-M   'P 1'
#
loop_
_entity.id
_entity.type
_entity.pdbx_description
1 polymer ?
#
loop_
_entity_poly.entity_id
_entity_poly.type
_entity_poly.pdbx_seq_one_letter_code
_entity_poly.pdbx_strand_id
1 'polypeptide(L)'
;MSISIAKSAGFCFGVKRAVDLVYQALQNGETVYTYGPIIHNEEVVADLSAKGVKVILSPEELKTLPVGTIIIRSHGVSEALQKELSAHGHKLIDATCPYVKKIHKVVREKSEEGKHIIIVGNRTHPEVEGIIGWCIARFGLTDSSSYTVIESEEEAESFCVAKDIPICIVAQTTFNYKKFQDLVEIISKKGYDIFVLNTICNATEERQTESYQLAKQSDAMIVIGGKQSSNTRKLYEICKKECENTYYIQKLDDLDLNLFKSYRNVGITAGASTPNNIIKEVHTAMSEKSFEQLLEEEKVVKISNGDVVEGIVLGVKDDEIILNIGYKSEGIITRSEYTNTPNLDLRTVVSVGEVMSAKILKVNDGEGQVALTYKRLAAEKGNKKLEEAFENHEVLSAKVAAVLNGGLSVIIDEARVFIPASLISDSYEKDLAKYAGEKIDFVITEFNPKKRRIIGDRKQLIVAKKETLKKDLFSKIKVGDTVEGTVKNITDFGAFIDLGGADGLLHISEMSWGRVENPKKVYQVGNTVKAFVKDIQGEKIALSLKFEGANPWINAENKYAVGNVVEGTVARMTDFGAFVELEPGIDALLHVSQISKEHVEKPSDALKIGQEITAKVVEFNKEDKKISLSVKALEAPEKEAEEVQEATEE
;
A
#
# COMPACT_ATOMS: atom_id res chain seq x y z
N MET A 1 30.66 -11.61 25.63
CA MET A 1 29.62 -12.61 25.27
C MET A 1 28.62 -11.92 24.34
N SER A 2 28.34 -12.44 23.16
CA SER A 2 27.32 -11.89 22.26
C SER A 2 26.01 -12.64 22.41
N ILE A 3 24.93 -11.90 22.66
CA ILE A 3 23.58 -12.44 22.84
C ILE A 3 22.76 -12.06 21.60
N SER A 4 22.19 -13.08 20.93
CA SER A 4 21.39 -12.90 19.73
C SER A 4 19.97 -13.38 19.99
N ILE A 5 18.98 -12.50 19.87
CA ILE A 5 17.56 -12.84 20.01
C ILE A 5 16.98 -13.10 18.61
N ALA A 6 16.23 -14.19 18.44
CA ALA A 6 15.46 -14.41 17.23
C ALA A 6 14.45 -13.26 17.02
N LYS A 7 14.37 -12.69 15.82
CA LYS A 7 13.47 -11.57 15.47
C LYS A 7 12.01 -11.94 15.65
N SER A 8 11.68 -13.21 15.45
CA SER A 8 10.35 -13.78 15.68
C SER A 8 10.11 -14.22 17.13
N ALA A 9 11.04 -14.00 18.07
CA ALA A 9 10.84 -14.37 19.47
C ALA A 9 9.71 -13.55 20.11
N GLY A 10 8.86 -14.23 20.88
CA GLY A 10 7.77 -13.63 21.65
C GLY A 10 6.42 -13.73 20.96
N PHE A 11 5.50 -12.85 21.36
CA PHE A 11 4.12 -12.89 20.88
C PHE A 11 4.03 -12.80 19.35
N CYS A 12 3.24 -13.68 18.74
CA CYS A 12 2.88 -13.49 17.33
C CYS A 12 2.03 -12.22 17.17
N PHE A 13 1.98 -11.68 15.95
CA PHE A 13 1.25 -10.44 15.66
C PHE A 13 -0.21 -10.45 16.17
N GLY A 14 -0.93 -11.56 15.96
CA GLY A 14 -2.33 -11.70 16.40
C GLY A 14 -2.47 -11.69 17.93
N VAL A 15 -1.58 -12.40 18.62
CA VAL A 15 -1.53 -12.48 20.09
C VAL A 15 -1.15 -11.13 20.70
N LYS A 16 -0.11 -10.47 20.17
CA LYS A 16 0.32 -9.15 20.61
C LYS A 16 -0.82 -8.14 20.49
N ARG A 17 -1.48 -8.08 19.33
CA ARG A 17 -2.65 -7.20 19.12
C ARG A 17 -3.77 -7.47 20.11
N ALA A 18 -4.07 -8.74 20.41
CA ALA A 18 -5.13 -9.09 21.35
C ALA A 18 -4.81 -8.65 22.77
N VAL A 19 -3.57 -8.87 23.22
CA VAL A 19 -3.11 -8.44 24.55
C VAL A 19 -3.04 -6.91 24.65
N ASP A 20 -2.54 -6.23 23.61
CA ASP A 20 -2.45 -4.76 23.57
C ASP A 20 -3.85 -4.11 23.67
N LEU A 21 -4.86 -4.68 23.00
CA LEU A 21 -6.26 -4.21 23.11
C LEU A 21 -6.83 -4.34 24.52
N VAL A 22 -6.47 -5.41 25.24
CA VAL A 22 -6.87 -5.58 26.65
C VAL A 22 -6.22 -4.50 27.52
N TYR A 23 -4.91 -4.28 27.36
CA TYR A 23 -4.21 -3.24 28.13
C TYR A 23 -4.72 -1.83 27.81
N GLN A 24 -5.05 -1.53 26.56
CA GLN A 24 -5.65 -0.24 26.18
C GLN A 24 -7.02 -0.03 26.83
N ALA A 25 -7.88 -1.06 26.84
CA ALA A 25 -9.19 -0.97 27.48
C ALA A 25 -9.06 -0.75 29.00
N LEU A 26 -8.10 -1.41 29.65
CA LEU A 26 -7.79 -1.18 31.07
C LEU A 26 -7.27 0.23 31.35
N GLN A 27 -6.39 0.77 30.49
CA GLN A 27 -5.87 2.14 30.62
C GLN A 27 -6.97 3.20 30.50
N ASN A 28 -8.01 2.93 29.74
CA ASN A 28 -9.18 3.80 29.61
C ASN A 28 -10.12 3.74 30.83
N GLY A 29 -9.81 2.92 31.85
CA GLY A 29 -10.65 2.73 33.03
C GLY A 29 -11.94 1.95 32.75
N GLU A 30 -12.01 1.22 31.63
CA GLU A 30 -13.18 0.40 31.28
C GLU A 30 -13.16 -0.90 32.10
N THR A 31 -14.34 -1.41 32.47
CA THR A 31 -14.46 -2.76 33.04
C THR A 31 -14.29 -3.78 31.91
N VAL A 32 -13.22 -4.58 31.94
CA VAL A 32 -12.85 -5.46 30.82
C VAL A 32 -13.20 -6.93 31.10
N TYR A 33 -13.87 -7.54 30.13
CA TYR A 33 -14.19 -8.97 30.10
C TYR A 33 -13.56 -9.63 28.88
N THR A 34 -13.01 -10.83 29.02
CA THR A 34 -12.49 -11.59 27.86
C THR A 34 -13.29 -12.87 27.66
N TYR A 35 -13.71 -13.14 26.43
CA TYR A 35 -14.41 -14.39 26.10
C TYR A 35 -13.39 -15.53 25.92
N GLY A 36 -13.29 -16.38 26.93
CA GLY A 36 -12.21 -17.34 27.10
C GLY A 36 -10.87 -16.70 27.48
N PRO A 37 -9.84 -17.51 27.75
CA PRO A 37 -8.50 -17.00 27.97
C PRO A 37 -8.01 -16.30 26.69
N ILE A 38 -7.54 -15.06 26.84
CA ILE A 38 -7.09 -14.24 25.70
C ILE A 38 -5.94 -14.91 24.96
N ILE A 39 -5.07 -15.61 25.69
CA ILE A 39 -3.94 -16.39 25.18
C ILE A 39 -3.74 -17.65 26.02
N HIS A 40 -3.11 -18.67 25.45
CA HIS A 40 -2.75 -19.92 26.16
C HIS A 40 -1.44 -19.77 26.94
N ASN A 41 -1.40 -18.80 27.87
CA ASN A 41 -0.30 -18.61 28.81
C ASN A 41 -0.87 -18.22 30.17
N GLU A 42 -0.71 -19.11 31.15
CA GLU A 42 -1.28 -18.97 32.49
C GLU A 42 -0.78 -17.72 33.22
N GLU A 43 0.49 -17.34 33.02
CA GLU A 43 1.09 -16.18 33.70
C GLU A 43 0.48 -14.87 33.22
N VAL A 44 0.24 -14.74 31.91
CA VAL A 44 -0.38 -13.55 31.34
C VAL A 44 -1.85 -13.47 31.73
N VAL A 45 -2.56 -14.60 31.73
CA VAL A 45 -3.96 -14.63 32.18
C VAL A 45 -4.04 -14.26 33.67
N ALA A 46 -3.09 -14.69 34.49
CA ALA A 46 -3.01 -14.31 35.90
C ALA A 46 -2.70 -12.81 36.09
N ASP A 47 -1.75 -12.24 35.34
CA ASP A 47 -1.44 -10.80 35.37
C ASP A 47 -2.67 -9.95 34.98
N LEU A 48 -3.37 -10.34 33.91
CA LEU A 48 -4.59 -9.65 33.47
C LEU A 48 -5.71 -9.77 34.51
N SER A 49 -5.87 -10.94 35.12
CA SER A 49 -6.84 -11.14 36.20
C SER A 49 -6.52 -10.28 37.43
N ALA A 50 -5.24 -10.18 37.81
CA ALA A 50 -4.79 -9.31 38.90
C ALA A 50 -5.04 -7.82 38.61
N LYS A 51 -5.03 -7.42 37.33
CA LYS A 51 -5.35 -6.06 36.87
C LYS A 51 -6.86 -5.80 36.71
N GLY A 52 -7.72 -6.77 37.05
CA GLY A 52 -9.18 -6.61 37.05
C GLY A 52 -9.90 -7.13 35.81
N VAL A 53 -9.23 -7.84 34.90
CA VAL A 53 -9.88 -8.49 33.75
C VAL A 53 -10.57 -9.77 34.21
N LYS A 54 -11.85 -9.94 33.89
CA LYS A 54 -12.58 -11.18 34.19
C LYS A 54 -12.77 -12.03 32.93
N VAL A 55 -12.33 -13.29 32.99
CA VAL A 55 -12.55 -14.27 31.93
C VAL A 55 -13.97 -14.84 32.06
N ILE A 56 -14.75 -14.77 30.98
CA ILE A 56 -16.07 -15.40 30.88
C ILE A 56 -15.98 -16.62 29.96
N LEU A 57 -16.71 -17.68 30.27
CA LEU A 57 -16.73 -18.91 29.46
C LEU A 57 -18.05 -19.11 28.72
N SER A 58 -19.09 -18.42 29.16
CA SER A 58 -20.42 -18.47 28.54
C SER A 58 -21.01 -17.07 28.34
N PRO A 59 -21.82 -16.84 27.29
CA PRO A 59 -22.55 -15.58 27.10
C PRO A 59 -23.55 -15.29 28.21
N GLU A 60 -24.05 -16.32 28.90
CA GLU A 60 -25.03 -16.17 29.98
C GLU A 60 -24.47 -15.43 31.19
N GLU A 61 -23.17 -15.59 31.47
CA GLU A 61 -22.49 -14.87 32.55
C GLU A 61 -22.59 -13.35 32.39
N LEU A 62 -22.64 -12.85 31.14
CA LEU A 62 -22.74 -11.41 30.84
C LEU A 62 -24.04 -10.79 31.34
N LYS A 63 -25.14 -11.55 31.40
CA LYS A 63 -26.43 -11.05 31.87
C LYS A 63 -26.39 -10.61 33.33
N THR A 64 -25.45 -11.14 34.11
CA THR A 64 -25.28 -10.86 35.54
C THR A 64 -24.17 -9.84 35.83
N LEU A 65 -23.44 -9.42 34.81
CA LEU A 65 -22.27 -8.54 34.94
C LEU A 65 -22.63 -7.09 34.60
N PRO A 66 -21.96 -6.10 35.24
CA PRO A 66 -22.15 -4.70 34.88
C PRO A 66 -21.69 -4.43 33.44
N VAL A 67 -22.28 -3.40 32.82
CA VAL A 67 -21.91 -2.96 31.47
C VAL A 67 -20.42 -2.64 31.43
N GLY A 68 -19.76 -3.16 30.40
CA GLY A 68 -18.31 -3.08 30.23
C GLY A 68 -17.90 -3.46 28.82
N THR A 69 -16.61 -3.67 28.63
CA THR A 69 -16.00 -3.96 27.33
C THR A 69 -15.64 -5.43 27.23
N ILE A 70 -16.20 -6.12 26.25
CA ILE A 70 -15.94 -7.54 25.99
C ILE A 70 -14.92 -7.65 24.86
N ILE A 71 -13.85 -8.39 25.09
CA ILE A 71 -12.79 -8.62 24.12
C ILE A 71 -12.83 -10.08 23.65
N ILE A 72 -12.99 -10.28 22.35
CA ILE A 72 -12.91 -11.59 21.70
C ILE A 72 -11.43 -11.93 21.47
N ARG A 73 -11.01 -13.16 21.80
CA ARG A 73 -9.64 -13.66 21.59
C ARG A 73 -9.22 -13.78 20.12
N SER A 74 -7.92 -13.93 19.88
CA SER A 74 -7.33 -13.96 18.52
C SER A 74 -7.84 -15.06 17.59
N HIS A 75 -8.39 -16.14 18.14
CA HIS A 75 -8.99 -17.27 17.39
C HIS A 75 -10.38 -16.96 16.83
N GLY A 76 -11.00 -15.85 17.25
CA GLY A 76 -12.35 -15.49 16.83
C GLY A 76 -13.45 -16.34 17.46
N VAL A 77 -14.68 -16.02 17.06
CA VAL A 77 -15.93 -16.66 17.48
C VAL A 77 -16.89 -16.73 16.29
N SER A 78 -17.96 -17.52 16.43
CA SER A 78 -19.04 -17.61 15.44
C SER A 78 -19.79 -16.28 15.30
N GLU A 79 -20.44 -16.06 14.14
CA GLU A 79 -21.23 -14.85 13.89
C GLU A 79 -22.42 -14.75 14.86
N ALA A 80 -23.06 -15.89 15.18
CA ALA A 80 -24.16 -15.95 16.13
C ALA A 80 -23.73 -15.52 17.54
N LEU A 81 -22.60 -16.04 18.01
CA LEU A 81 -22.02 -15.68 19.30
C LEU A 81 -21.59 -14.21 19.33
N GLN A 82 -21.02 -13.69 18.24
CA GLN A 82 -20.66 -12.28 18.14
C GLN A 82 -21.89 -11.36 18.27
N LYS A 83 -23.01 -11.74 17.65
CA LYS A 83 -24.29 -11.01 17.78
C LYS A 83 -24.86 -11.10 19.20
N GLU A 84 -24.79 -12.26 19.83
CA GLU A 84 -25.23 -12.46 21.21
C GLU A 84 -24.41 -11.62 22.20
N LEU A 85 -23.09 -11.58 22.05
CA LEU A 85 -22.20 -10.75 22.88
C LEU A 85 -22.48 -9.24 22.71
N SER A 86 -22.91 -8.81 21.51
CA SER A 86 -23.24 -7.42 21.21
C SER A 86 -24.63 -7.00 21.72
N ALA A 87 -25.57 -7.94 21.86
CA ALA A 87 -26.97 -7.66 22.21
C ALA A 87 -27.17 -7.12 23.65
N HIS A 88 -26.19 -7.30 24.53
CA HIS A 88 -26.31 -7.03 25.98
C HIS A 88 -25.83 -5.62 26.39
N GLY A 89 -25.69 -4.68 25.44
CA GLY A 89 -25.29 -3.30 25.73
C GLY A 89 -23.82 -3.10 26.12
N HIS A 90 -23.03 -4.17 26.11
CA HIS A 90 -21.58 -4.13 26.29
C HIS A 90 -20.87 -3.67 25.01
N LYS A 91 -19.72 -3.00 25.17
CA LYS A 91 -18.87 -2.62 24.04
C LYS A 91 -18.07 -3.84 23.59
N LEU A 92 -18.31 -4.32 22.36
CA LEU A 92 -17.60 -5.47 21.82
C LEU A 92 -16.33 -5.03 21.06
N ILE A 93 -15.17 -5.53 21.49
CA ILE A 93 -13.89 -5.36 20.78
C ILE A 93 -13.47 -6.71 20.20
N ASP A 94 -13.37 -6.75 18.88
CA ASP A 94 -12.97 -7.95 18.16
C ASP A 94 -11.45 -7.99 17.92
N ALA A 95 -10.74 -8.72 18.78
CA ALA A 95 -9.30 -8.94 18.66
C ALA A 95 -8.93 -10.16 17.81
N THR A 96 -9.87 -10.72 17.03
CA THR A 96 -9.57 -11.82 16.09
C THR A 96 -8.43 -11.44 15.15
N CYS A 97 -7.52 -12.39 14.95
CA CYS A 97 -6.35 -12.22 14.08
C CYS A 97 -6.82 -11.92 12.64
N PRO A 98 -6.20 -10.97 11.91
CA PRO A 98 -6.59 -10.66 10.54
C PRO A 98 -6.54 -11.87 9.58
N TYR A 99 -5.61 -12.81 9.81
CA TYR A 99 -5.58 -14.07 9.06
C TYR A 99 -6.86 -14.89 9.29
N VAL A 100 -7.29 -15.04 10.55
CA VAL A 100 -8.53 -15.75 10.89
C VAL A 100 -9.76 -15.02 10.35
N LYS A 101 -9.82 -13.68 10.45
CA LYS A 101 -10.90 -12.88 9.83
C LYS A 101 -10.98 -13.09 8.32
N LYS A 102 -9.84 -13.22 7.64
CA LYS A 102 -9.80 -13.54 6.21
C LYS A 102 -10.40 -14.91 5.94
N ILE A 103 -10.12 -15.91 6.78
CA ILE A 103 -10.75 -17.24 6.68
C ILE A 103 -12.26 -17.13 6.86
N HIS A 104 -12.74 -16.43 7.88
CA HIS A 104 -14.18 -16.24 8.12
C HIS A 104 -14.88 -15.61 6.92
N LYS A 105 -14.29 -14.55 6.34
CA LYS A 105 -14.83 -13.88 5.15
C LYS A 105 -14.90 -14.83 3.95
N VAL A 106 -13.81 -15.57 3.70
CA VAL A 106 -13.75 -16.46 2.54
C VAL A 106 -14.68 -17.66 2.70
N VAL A 107 -14.76 -18.26 3.88
CA VAL A 107 -15.70 -19.34 4.18
C VAL A 107 -17.12 -18.87 3.97
N ARG A 108 -17.48 -17.69 4.47
CA ARG A 108 -18.80 -17.08 4.23
C ARG A 108 -19.10 -16.90 2.75
N GLU A 109 -18.23 -16.23 2.00
CA GLU A 109 -18.39 -15.99 0.56
C GLU A 109 -18.53 -17.31 -0.22
N LYS A 110 -17.71 -18.31 0.09
CA LYS A 110 -17.74 -19.61 -0.60
C LYS A 110 -18.96 -20.46 -0.20
N SER A 111 -19.42 -20.36 1.04
CA SER A 111 -20.69 -20.96 1.45
C SER A 111 -21.88 -20.30 0.76
N GLU A 112 -21.88 -18.97 0.60
CA GLU A 112 -22.92 -18.22 -0.15
C GLU A 112 -22.97 -18.63 -1.63
N GLU A 113 -21.82 -18.95 -2.23
CA GLU A 113 -21.71 -19.54 -3.58
C GLU A 113 -22.25 -20.98 -3.66
N GLY A 114 -22.67 -21.59 -2.54
CA GLY A 114 -23.20 -22.95 -2.47
C GLY A 114 -22.14 -24.05 -2.46
N LYS A 115 -20.88 -23.73 -2.13
CA LYS A 115 -19.78 -24.71 -2.01
C LYS A 115 -19.82 -25.41 -0.65
N HIS A 116 -19.43 -26.68 -0.65
CA HIS A 116 -19.21 -27.44 0.59
C HIS A 116 -17.85 -27.07 1.19
N ILE A 117 -17.81 -26.68 2.46
CA ILE A 117 -16.58 -26.21 3.10
C ILE A 117 -15.89 -27.36 3.84
N ILE A 118 -14.68 -27.72 3.43
CA ILE A 118 -13.82 -28.63 4.18
C ILE A 118 -12.86 -27.79 5.02
N ILE A 119 -12.88 -28.00 6.34
CA ILE A 119 -11.99 -27.34 7.29
C ILE A 119 -10.98 -28.38 7.77
N VAL A 120 -9.73 -28.25 7.34
CA VAL A 120 -8.64 -29.10 7.80
C VAL A 120 -8.10 -28.56 9.12
N GLY A 121 -8.30 -29.29 10.21
CA GLY A 121 -7.92 -28.83 11.54
C GLY A 121 -8.54 -29.66 12.65
N ASN A 122 -8.19 -29.34 13.89
CA ASN A 122 -8.73 -30.04 15.04
C ASN A 122 -10.13 -29.53 15.38
N ARG A 123 -11.11 -30.44 15.44
CA ARG A 123 -12.54 -30.09 15.64
C ARG A 123 -12.82 -29.38 16.97
N THR A 124 -12.00 -29.60 17.99
CA THR A 124 -12.13 -28.97 19.32
C THR A 124 -11.35 -27.66 19.45
N HIS A 125 -10.63 -27.25 18.40
CA HIS A 125 -9.84 -26.04 18.46
C HIS A 125 -10.73 -24.79 18.30
N PRO A 126 -10.60 -23.78 19.19
CA PRO A 126 -11.35 -22.53 19.13
C PRO A 126 -11.45 -21.86 17.77
N GLU A 127 -10.36 -21.88 17.01
CA GLU A 127 -10.32 -21.29 15.67
C GLU A 127 -11.22 -22.04 14.68
N VAL A 128 -11.24 -23.38 14.77
CA VAL A 128 -12.07 -24.22 13.90
C VAL A 128 -13.54 -24.05 14.25
N GLU A 129 -13.88 -24.01 15.54
CA GLU A 129 -15.23 -23.66 16.02
C GLU A 129 -15.67 -22.28 15.52
N GLY A 130 -14.75 -21.31 15.56
CA GLY A 130 -14.92 -19.98 14.96
C GLY A 130 -15.29 -20.10 13.49
N ILE A 131 -14.43 -20.73 12.68
CA ILE A 131 -14.62 -20.89 11.23
C ILE A 131 -15.96 -21.56 10.88
N ILE A 132 -16.31 -22.65 11.59
CA ILE A 132 -17.59 -23.36 11.41
C ILE A 132 -18.77 -22.40 11.55
N GLY A 133 -18.71 -21.52 12.54
CA GLY A 133 -19.77 -20.55 12.82
C GLY A 133 -19.96 -19.44 11.79
N TRP A 134 -19.15 -19.42 10.72
CA TRP A 134 -19.29 -18.54 9.56
C TRP A 134 -19.71 -19.28 8.28
N CYS A 135 -19.84 -20.60 8.33
CA CYS A 135 -20.45 -21.39 7.26
C CYS A 135 -21.95 -21.11 7.21
N ILE A 136 -22.48 -20.83 6.03
CA ILE A 136 -23.93 -20.64 5.84
C ILE A 136 -24.57 -21.97 5.46
N ALA A 137 -25.65 -22.32 6.18
CA ALA A 137 -26.46 -23.48 5.84
C ALA A 137 -27.13 -23.30 4.47
N ARG A 138 -27.06 -24.34 3.65
CA ARG A 138 -27.70 -24.36 2.33
C ARG A 138 -29.22 -24.41 2.54
N PHE A 139 -29.97 -23.55 1.83
CA PHE A 139 -31.44 -23.48 1.94
C PHE A 139 -32.07 -24.89 1.84
N GLY A 140 -32.70 -25.35 2.93
CA GLY A 140 -33.43 -26.62 2.99
C GLY A 140 -32.67 -27.83 3.57
N LEU A 141 -31.42 -27.68 4.02
CA LEU A 141 -30.66 -28.74 4.71
C LEU A 141 -30.29 -28.30 6.13
N THR A 142 -30.15 -29.27 7.05
CA THR A 142 -29.70 -29.02 8.43
C THR A 142 -28.24 -28.53 8.46
N ASP A 143 -27.90 -27.70 9.44
CA ASP A 143 -26.60 -27.00 9.60
C ASP A 143 -25.36 -27.89 9.38
N SER A 144 -25.46 -29.17 9.75
CA SER A 144 -24.35 -30.15 9.71
C SER A 144 -23.94 -30.63 8.30
N SER A 145 -24.65 -30.22 7.25
CA SER A 145 -24.41 -30.68 5.87
C SER A 145 -23.62 -29.70 4.99
N SER A 146 -23.34 -28.49 5.48
CA SER A 146 -22.67 -27.41 4.72
C SER A 146 -21.15 -27.40 4.85
N TYR A 147 -20.62 -28.10 5.87
CA TYR A 147 -19.20 -28.17 6.15
C TYR A 147 -18.77 -29.55 6.63
N THR A 148 -17.48 -29.84 6.56
CA THR A 148 -16.87 -31.03 7.17
C THR A 148 -15.51 -30.69 7.71
N VAL A 149 -15.24 -31.07 8.96
CA VAL A 149 -13.92 -30.93 9.57
C VAL A 149 -13.15 -32.21 9.38
N ILE A 150 -11.92 -32.13 8.89
CA ILE A 150 -11.04 -33.29 8.65
C ILE A 150 -9.72 -33.06 9.38
N GLU A 151 -9.33 -34.00 10.23
CA GLU A 151 -8.04 -33.96 10.97
C GLU A 151 -7.07 -35.05 10.52
N SER A 152 -7.57 -36.21 10.06
CA SER A 152 -6.77 -37.40 9.71
C SER A 152 -6.99 -37.88 8.28
N GLU A 153 -6.05 -38.71 7.79
CA GLU A 153 -6.13 -39.35 6.46
C GLU A 153 -7.35 -40.27 6.36
N GLU A 154 -7.69 -40.98 7.42
CA GLU A 154 -8.89 -41.84 7.50
C GLU A 154 -10.19 -41.04 7.34
N GLU A 155 -10.26 -39.84 7.93
CA GLU A 155 -11.39 -38.93 7.74
C GLU A 155 -11.43 -38.39 6.30
N ALA A 156 -10.28 -38.09 5.70
CA ALA A 156 -10.19 -37.69 4.29
C ALA A 156 -10.60 -38.81 3.34
N GLU A 157 -10.28 -40.06 3.65
CA GLU A 157 -10.64 -41.25 2.87
C GLU A 157 -12.12 -41.62 3.00
N SER A 158 -12.71 -41.46 4.18
CA SER A 158 -14.15 -41.69 4.41
C SER A 158 -15.04 -40.55 3.92
N PHE A 159 -14.47 -39.35 3.71
CA PHE A 159 -15.23 -38.18 3.25
C PHE A 159 -15.92 -38.40 1.88
N CYS A 160 -17.24 -38.25 1.84
CA CYS A 160 -18.04 -38.34 0.62
C CYS A 160 -19.12 -37.25 0.59
N VAL A 161 -19.21 -36.55 -0.55
CA VAL A 161 -20.24 -35.54 -0.84
C VAL A 161 -20.75 -35.79 -2.26
N ALA A 162 -21.94 -35.29 -2.60
CA ALA A 162 -22.47 -35.41 -3.96
C ALA A 162 -21.50 -34.75 -4.97
N LYS A 163 -21.17 -35.45 -6.06
CA LYS A 163 -20.09 -35.08 -7.00
C LYS A 163 -20.34 -33.78 -7.76
N ASP A 164 -21.59 -33.34 -7.80
CA ASP A 164 -22.07 -32.10 -8.39
C ASP A 164 -21.88 -30.87 -7.48
N ILE A 165 -21.49 -31.08 -6.22
CA ILE A 165 -21.25 -30.00 -5.27
C ILE A 165 -19.78 -29.57 -5.32
N PRO A 166 -19.47 -28.32 -5.69
CA PRO A 166 -18.12 -27.80 -5.64
C PRO A 166 -17.65 -27.67 -4.19
N ILE A 167 -16.36 -27.95 -3.95
CA ILE A 167 -15.77 -28.04 -2.62
C ILE A 167 -14.77 -26.90 -2.42
N CYS A 168 -14.74 -26.31 -1.24
CA CYS A 168 -13.71 -25.36 -0.83
C CYS A 168 -12.95 -25.91 0.38
N ILE A 169 -11.63 -26.05 0.27
CA ILE A 169 -10.78 -26.53 1.36
C ILE A 169 -10.06 -25.34 1.99
N VAL A 170 -10.22 -25.18 3.31
CA VAL A 170 -9.48 -24.25 4.15
C VAL A 170 -8.80 -25.03 5.28
N ALA A 171 -7.79 -24.44 5.91
CA ALA A 171 -7.04 -25.02 7.02
C ALA A 171 -6.96 -24.11 8.24
N GLN A 172 -6.85 -24.72 9.42
CA GLN A 172 -6.48 -24.02 10.66
C GLN A 172 -5.08 -23.38 10.51
N THR A 173 -4.91 -22.16 10.99
CA THR A 173 -3.70 -21.35 10.82
C THR A 173 -2.44 -21.99 11.41
N THR A 174 -2.59 -22.84 12.44
CA THR A 174 -1.51 -23.56 13.11
C THR A 174 -1.35 -25.02 12.65
N PHE A 175 -2.09 -25.45 11.63
CA PHE A 175 -2.02 -26.84 11.15
C PHE A 175 -0.70 -27.13 10.44
N ASN A 176 -0.31 -28.41 10.40
CA ASN A 176 0.93 -28.82 9.74
C ASN A 176 0.78 -28.80 8.22
N TYR A 177 1.63 -28.01 7.55
CA TYR A 177 1.57 -27.83 6.09
C TYR A 177 1.73 -29.14 5.29
N LYS A 178 2.64 -30.04 5.70
CA LYS A 178 2.84 -31.32 5.01
C LYS A 178 1.59 -32.20 5.11
N LYS A 179 1.04 -32.35 6.31
CA LYS A 179 -0.21 -33.08 6.52
C LYS A 179 -1.36 -32.48 5.72
N PHE A 180 -1.44 -31.15 5.63
CA PHE A 180 -2.46 -30.49 4.81
C PHE A 180 -2.35 -30.87 3.33
N GLN A 181 -1.13 -30.89 2.77
CA GLN A 181 -0.91 -31.32 1.39
C GLN A 181 -1.34 -32.77 1.17
N ASP A 182 -0.98 -33.68 2.09
CA ASP A 182 -1.33 -35.09 2.02
C ASP A 182 -2.87 -35.27 2.00
N LEU A 183 -3.59 -34.55 2.87
CA LEU A 183 -5.06 -34.58 2.93
C LEU A 183 -5.72 -34.00 1.67
N VAL A 184 -5.19 -32.89 1.14
CA VAL A 184 -5.68 -32.29 -0.10
C VAL A 184 -5.48 -33.25 -1.28
N GLU A 185 -4.37 -33.98 -1.32
CA GLU A 185 -4.10 -34.98 -2.36
C GLU A 185 -5.10 -36.14 -2.31
N ILE A 186 -5.41 -36.66 -1.12
CA ILE A 186 -6.42 -37.70 -0.91
C ILE A 186 -7.79 -37.25 -1.42
N ILE A 187 -8.21 -36.02 -1.10
CA ILE A 187 -9.51 -35.47 -1.53
C ILE A 187 -9.50 -35.22 -3.04
N SER A 188 -8.38 -34.76 -3.61
CA SER A 188 -8.24 -34.50 -5.05
C SER A 188 -8.36 -35.75 -5.90
N LYS A 189 -7.85 -36.89 -5.41
CA LYS A 189 -7.98 -38.19 -6.10
C LYS A 189 -9.42 -38.67 -6.26
N LYS A 190 -10.38 -38.12 -5.52
CA LYS A 190 -11.81 -38.50 -5.59
C LYS A 190 -12.57 -37.83 -6.74
N GLY A 191 -11.95 -36.88 -7.45
CA GLY A 191 -12.51 -36.27 -8.66
C GLY A 191 -13.62 -35.24 -8.43
N TYR A 192 -13.58 -34.52 -7.30
CA TYR A 192 -14.45 -33.37 -7.04
C TYR A 192 -13.92 -32.10 -7.72
N ASP A 193 -14.80 -31.11 -7.94
CA ASP A 193 -14.38 -29.75 -8.27
C ASP A 193 -13.91 -29.04 -6.99
N ILE A 194 -12.59 -28.89 -6.83
CA ILE A 194 -11.96 -28.48 -5.57
C ILE A 194 -11.29 -27.12 -5.73
N PHE A 195 -11.67 -26.21 -4.83
CA PHE A 195 -11.00 -24.94 -4.62
C PHE A 195 -10.17 -25.01 -3.33
N VAL A 196 -8.85 -25.09 -3.46
CA VAL A 196 -7.94 -25.19 -2.30
C VAL A 196 -7.43 -23.80 -1.93
N LEU A 197 -7.63 -23.41 -0.68
CA LEU A 197 -7.06 -22.20 -0.10
C LEU A 197 -6.12 -22.58 1.04
N ASN A 198 -4.83 -22.34 0.83
CA ASN A 198 -3.87 -22.44 1.93
C ASN A 198 -4.04 -21.25 2.88
N THR A 199 -4.69 -21.50 4.01
CA THR A 199 -4.93 -20.51 5.07
C THR A 199 -4.00 -20.70 6.28
N ILE A 200 -2.97 -21.55 6.16
CA ILE A 200 -1.96 -21.77 7.19
C ILE A 200 -1.09 -20.51 7.32
N CYS A 201 -0.79 -20.12 8.56
CA CYS A 201 0.01 -18.94 8.84
C CYS A 201 1.51 -19.28 8.88
N ASN A 202 2.32 -18.56 8.10
CA ASN A 202 3.77 -18.79 8.01
C ASN A 202 4.55 -18.43 9.29
N ALA A 203 3.93 -17.74 10.25
CA ALA A 203 4.62 -17.28 11.47
C ALA A 203 5.24 -18.41 12.31
N THR A 204 4.71 -19.63 12.19
CA THR A 204 5.26 -20.81 12.89
C THR A 204 6.50 -21.35 12.15
N GLU A 205 6.47 -21.38 10.83
CA GLU A 205 7.57 -21.86 9.97
C GLU A 205 8.74 -20.88 9.99
N GLU A 206 8.48 -19.58 9.88
CA GLU A 206 9.49 -18.53 10.01
C GLU A 206 10.23 -18.63 11.35
N ARG A 207 9.49 -18.82 12.45
CA ARG A 207 10.08 -18.96 13.79
C ARG A 207 10.91 -20.23 13.94
N GLN A 208 10.48 -21.34 13.35
CA GLN A 208 11.27 -22.57 13.32
C GLN A 208 12.55 -22.42 12.50
N THR A 209 12.46 -21.79 11.33
CA THR A 209 13.58 -21.56 10.42
C THR A 209 14.61 -20.61 11.03
N GLU A 210 14.14 -19.54 11.67
CA GLU A 210 15.02 -18.60 12.36
C GLU A 210 15.67 -19.23 13.60
N SER A 211 14.91 -19.97 14.40
CA SER A 211 15.46 -20.68 15.57
C SER A 211 16.52 -21.71 15.14
N TYR A 212 16.30 -22.39 14.01
CA TYR A 212 17.27 -23.30 13.40
C TYR A 212 18.56 -22.57 12.98
N GLN A 213 18.44 -21.45 12.25
CA GLN A 213 19.60 -20.66 11.82
C GLN A 213 20.38 -20.09 13.00
N LEU A 214 19.67 -19.63 14.03
CA LEU A 214 20.26 -19.10 15.25
C LEU A 214 20.98 -20.20 16.04
N ALA A 215 20.39 -21.39 16.15
CA ALA A 215 21.02 -22.54 16.79
C ALA A 215 22.33 -22.95 16.12
N LYS A 216 22.40 -22.87 14.78
CA LYS A 216 23.61 -23.18 14.01
C LYS A 216 24.79 -22.22 14.27
N GLN A 217 24.50 -21.01 14.73
CA GLN A 217 25.51 -19.95 14.95
C GLN A 217 25.81 -19.72 16.44
N SER A 218 25.10 -20.41 17.34
CA SER A 218 25.15 -20.19 18.78
C SER A 218 25.83 -21.37 19.49
N ASP A 219 26.68 -21.07 20.48
CA ASP A 219 27.33 -22.07 21.33
C ASP A 219 26.36 -22.64 22.38
N ALA A 220 25.35 -21.84 22.76
CA ALA A 220 24.23 -22.25 23.58
C ALA A 220 22.93 -21.59 23.13
N MET A 221 21.82 -22.30 23.29
CA MET A 221 20.48 -21.84 22.92
C MET A 221 19.57 -21.81 24.14
N ILE A 222 18.79 -20.75 24.31
CA ILE A 222 17.75 -20.63 25.33
C ILE A 222 16.40 -20.57 24.62
N VAL A 223 15.51 -21.51 24.94
CA VAL A 223 14.16 -21.59 24.40
C VAL A 223 13.16 -21.27 25.50
N ILE A 224 12.45 -20.15 25.36
CA ILE A 224 11.54 -19.62 26.38
C ILE A 224 10.08 -19.93 26.02
N GLY A 225 9.36 -20.61 26.91
CA GLY A 225 7.90 -20.72 26.82
C GLY A 225 7.30 -21.85 27.65
N GLY A 226 5.97 -21.94 27.64
CA GLY A 226 5.22 -22.87 28.49
C GLY A 226 5.43 -24.35 28.16
N LYS A 227 5.65 -25.19 29.19
CA LYS A 227 5.92 -26.65 29.07
C LYS A 227 4.84 -27.42 28.31
N GLN A 228 3.60 -26.91 28.27
CA GLN A 228 2.46 -27.53 27.59
C GLN A 228 2.32 -27.09 26.13
N SER A 229 3.09 -26.08 25.67
CA SER A 229 3.02 -25.59 24.29
C SER A 229 3.73 -26.54 23.33
N SER A 230 2.96 -27.22 22.46
CA SER A 230 3.48 -28.06 21.39
C SER A 230 4.47 -27.31 20.48
N ASN A 231 4.17 -26.05 20.15
CA ASN A 231 5.04 -25.21 19.33
C ASN A 231 6.38 -24.91 20.02
N THR A 232 6.37 -24.62 21.33
CA THR A 232 7.61 -24.35 22.08
C THR A 232 8.46 -25.62 22.21
N ARG A 233 7.83 -26.79 22.43
CA ARG A 233 8.55 -28.08 22.44
C ARG A 233 9.22 -28.37 21.11
N LYS A 234 8.53 -28.12 20.00
CA LYS A 234 9.07 -28.32 18.66
C LYS A 234 10.26 -27.39 18.37
N LEU A 235 10.20 -26.13 18.82
CA LEU A 235 11.34 -25.21 18.74
C LEU A 235 12.54 -25.73 19.53
N TYR A 236 12.31 -26.24 20.75
CA TYR A 236 13.36 -26.86 21.56
C TYR A 236 14.00 -28.07 20.87
N GLU A 237 13.21 -28.96 20.28
CA GLU A 237 13.73 -30.12 19.54
C GLU A 237 14.56 -29.71 18.31
N ILE A 238 14.14 -28.66 17.59
CA ILE A 238 14.89 -28.13 16.44
C ILE A 238 16.22 -27.53 16.90
N CYS A 239 16.21 -26.71 17.95
CA CYS A 239 17.43 -26.11 18.48
C CYS A 239 18.38 -27.17 19.02
N LYS A 240 17.87 -28.18 19.74
CA LYS A 240 18.66 -29.27 20.34
C LYS A 240 19.36 -30.15 19.32
N LYS A 241 18.81 -30.28 18.11
CA LYS A 241 19.46 -31.03 17.01
C LYS A 241 20.72 -30.35 16.49
N GLU A 242 20.78 -29.02 16.52
CA GLU A 242 21.91 -28.24 15.98
C GLU A 242 22.85 -27.74 17.08
N CYS A 243 22.34 -27.48 18.28
CA CYS A 243 23.09 -26.99 19.43
C CYS A 243 22.88 -27.92 20.64
N GLU A 244 23.92 -28.65 21.05
CA GLU A 244 23.84 -29.57 22.19
C GLU A 244 23.48 -28.84 23.49
N ASN A 245 23.97 -27.62 23.66
CA ASN A 245 23.72 -26.76 24.83
C ASN A 245 22.41 -25.97 24.68
N THR A 246 21.31 -26.68 24.44
CA THR A 246 19.97 -26.07 24.37
C THR A 246 19.25 -26.21 25.71
N TYR A 247 18.83 -25.07 26.27
CA TYR A 247 18.12 -24.95 27.53
C TYR A 247 16.67 -24.55 27.30
N TYR A 248 15.77 -25.13 28.07
CA TYR A 248 14.34 -24.85 28.03
C TYR A 248 13.90 -24.21 29.34
N ILE A 249 13.39 -22.98 29.30
CA ILE A 249 12.99 -22.23 30.49
C ILE A 249 11.57 -21.68 30.36
N GLN A 250 10.86 -21.61 31.48
CA GLN A 250 9.61 -20.86 31.59
C GLN A 250 9.85 -19.53 32.29
N LYS A 251 10.65 -19.55 33.37
CA LYS A 251 11.03 -18.38 34.17
C LYS A 251 12.54 -18.22 34.22
N LEU A 252 12.98 -17.04 34.66
CA LEU A 252 14.40 -16.77 34.89
C LEU A 252 15.00 -17.69 35.96
N ASP A 253 14.21 -18.08 36.96
CA ASP A 253 14.62 -19.01 38.03
C ASP A 253 14.95 -20.42 37.52
N ASP A 254 14.49 -20.79 36.32
CA ASP A 254 14.82 -22.08 35.68
C ASP A 254 16.23 -22.08 35.07
N LEU A 255 16.92 -20.93 35.03
CA LEU A 255 18.18 -20.73 34.33
C LEU A 255 19.36 -20.65 35.32
N ASP A 256 20.26 -21.65 35.30
CA ASP A 256 21.55 -21.52 35.97
C ASP A 256 22.52 -20.69 35.12
N LEU A 257 22.60 -19.40 35.44
CA LEU A 257 23.46 -18.41 34.78
C LEU A 257 24.96 -18.77 34.85
N ASN A 258 25.39 -19.68 35.74
CA ASN A 258 26.80 -20.07 35.82
C ASN A 258 27.24 -20.95 34.64
N LEU A 259 26.31 -21.72 34.04
CA LEU A 259 26.59 -22.58 32.90
C LEU A 259 26.95 -21.78 31.65
N PHE A 260 26.50 -20.52 31.57
CA PHE A 260 26.68 -19.68 30.39
C PHE A 260 27.98 -18.86 30.38
N LYS A 261 28.79 -18.96 31.45
CA LYS A 261 30.06 -18.24 31.59
C LYS A 261 31.11 -18.63 30.54
N SER A 262 30.99 -19.82 29.95
CA SER A 262 31.97 -20.38 29.01
C SER A 262 31.62 -20.15 27.54
N TYR A 263 30.40 -19.69 27.24
CA TYR A 263 29.90 -19.57 25.87
C TYR A 263 30.16 -18.17 25.30
N ARG A 264 30.59 -18.09 24.04
CA ARG A 264 30.83 -16.80 23.37
C ARG A 264 29.54 -16.27 22.76
N ASN A 265 28.78 -17.15 22.11
CA ASN A 265 27.55 -16.82 21.40
C ASN A 265 26.36 -17.53 22.04
N VAL A 266 25.38 -16.77 22.54
CA VAL A 266 24.15 -17.33 23.09
C VAL A 266 22.94 -16.84 22.30
N GLY A 267 22.16 -17.79 21.79
CA GLY A 267 20.93 -17.52 21.07
C GLY A 267 19.71 -17.62 21.99
N ILE A 268 18.78 -16.68 21.88
CA ILE A 268 17.51 -16.70 22.61
C ILE A 268 16.35 -16.79 21.61
N THR A 269 15.49 -17.78 21.77
CA THR A 269 14.23 -17.90 21.02
C THR A 269 13.06 -18.14 21.97
N ALA A 270 11.85 -17.83 21.53
CA ALA A 270 10.66 -17.94 22.37
C ALA A 270 9.42 -18.35 21.57
N GLY A 271 8.53 -19.09 22.22
CA GLY A 271 7.25 -19.50 21.66
C GLY A 271 6.30 -18.34 21.34
N ALA A 272 5.31 -18.60 20.49
CA ALA A 272 4.36 -17.60 20.01
C ALA A 272 3.43 -17.02 21.09
N SER A 273 3.35 -17.67 22.25
CA SER A 273 2.57 -17.24 23.42
C SER A 273 3.46 -16.79 24.58
N THR A 274 4.75 -16.60 24.34
CA THR A 274 5.71 -16.17 25.36
C THR A 274 5.75 -14.64 25.43
N PRO A 275 5.59 -14.05 26.62
CA PRO A 275 5.66 -12.61 26.84
C PRO A 275 7.02 -11.99 26.54
N ASN A 276 7.02 -10.77 26.00
CA ASN A 276 8.26 -10.05 25.68
C ASN A 276 9.03 -9.57 26.93
N ASN A 277 8.37 -9.41 28.08
CA ASN A 277 9.05 -9.06 29.34
C ASN A 277 9.98 -10.17 29.79
N ILE A 278 9.57 -11.45 29.75
CA ILE A 278 10.43 -12.58 30.13
C ILE A 278 11.68 -12.65 29.24
N ILE A 279 11.51 -12.43 27.93
CA ILE A 279 12.63 -12.39 26.98
C ILE A 279 13.61 -11.26 27.33
N LYS A 280 13.07 -10.07 27.67
CA LYS A 280 13.88 -8.92 28.09
C LYS A 280 14.56 -9.15 29.43
N GLU A 281 13.90 -9.75 30.41
CA GLU A 281 14.47 -10.09 31.72
C GLU A 281 15.65 -11.05 31.56
N VAL A 282 15.48 -12.12 30.79
CA VAL A 282 16.56 -13.08 30.49
C VAL A 282 17.71 -12.41 29.74
N HIS A 283 17.42 -11.58 28.74
CA HIS A 283 18.45 -10.81 28.02
C HIS A 283 19.19 -9.85 28.95
N THR A 284 18.48 -9.15 29.83
CA THR A 284 19.04 -8.16 30.76
C THR A 284 19.92 -8.85 31.80
N ALA A 285 19.45 -9.92 32.44
CA ALA A 285 20.25 -10.68 33.41
C ALA A 285 21.54 -11.26 32.80
N MET A 286 21.49 -11.68 31.53
CA MET A 286 22.66 -12.16 30.80
C MET A 286 23.62 -11.01 30.41
N SER A 287 23.07 -9.81 30.18
CA SER A 287 23.85 -8.60 29.86
C SER A 287 24.46 -7.93 31.09
N GLU A 288 23.74 -7.85 32.21
CA GLU A 288 24.18 -7.25 33.48
C GLU A 288 25.36 -8.01 34.09
N LYS A 289 25.35 -9.35 34.03
CA LYS A 289 26.54 -10.14 34.42
C LYS A 289 27.73 -9.91 33.49
N SER A 290 27.49 -9.59 32.21
CA SER A 290 28.56 -9.15 31.30
C SER A 290 29.05 -7.73 31.63
N PHE A 291 28.23 -6.90 32.28
CA PHE A 291 28.53 -5.52 32.65
C PHE A 291 29.28 -5.43 34.00
N GLU A 292 28.93 -6.27 34.99
CA GLU A 292 29.70 -6.43 36.22
C GLU A 292 31.14 -6.90 35.93
N GLN A 293 31.32 -7.78 34.94
CA GLN A 293 32.65 -8.19 34.45
C GLN A 293 33.42 -7.06 33.76
N LEU A 294 32.73 -6.15 33.05
CA LEU A 294 33.35 -4.96 32.46
C LEU A 294 33.75 -3.92 33.52
N LEU A 295 33.03 -3.86 34.65
CA LEU A 295 33.36 -2.95 35.76
C LEU A 295 34.60 -3.40 36.54
N GLU A 296 34.89 -4.70 36.61
CA GLU A 296 36.09 -5.23 37.28
C GLU A 296 37.37 -5.06 36.45
N GLU A 297 37.29 -4.82 35.14
CA GLU A 297 38.46 -4.85 34.25
C GLU A 297 39.11 -3.52 33.84
N GLU A 298 38.54 -2.32 33.99
CA GLU A 298 39.26 -1.11 33.51
C GLU A 298 39.20 0.18 34.39
N LYS A 299 40.37 0.50 34.98
CA LYS A 299 40.92 1.86 35.06
C LYS A 299 42.22 1.98 34.26
N VAL A 300 42.21 1.58 32.99
CA VAL A 300 43.21 2.01 31.99
C VAL A 300 42.51 2.12 30.65
N VAL A 301 42.35 3.33 30.13
CA VAL A 301 41.82 3.55 28.77
C VAL A 301 42.82 2.97 27.77
N LYS A 302 42.54 1.77 27.24
CA LYS A 302 43.28 1.21 26.12
C LYS A 302 42.79 1.88 24.84
N ILE A 303 43.64 2.68 24.22
CA ILE A 303 43.37 3.25 22.89
C ILE A 303 44.00 2.38 21.80
N SER A 304 43.28 2.16 20.72
CA SER A 304 43.73 1.41 19.55
C SER A 304 43.58 2.23 18.26
N ASN A 305 44.26 1.83 17.18
CA ASN A 305 44.15 2.51 15.90
C ASN A 305 42.72 2.41 15.38
N GLY A 306 42.09 3.56 15.10
CA GLY A 306 40.71 3.64 14.65
C GLY A 306 39.69 3.98 15.74
N ASP A 307 40.09 4.10 17.00
CA ASP A 307 39.17 4.53 18.06
C ASP A 307 38.86 6.03 17.97
N VAL A 308 37.63 6.40 18.33
CA VAL A 308 37.20 7.79 18.46
C VAL A 308 37.45 8.23 19.89
N VAL A 309 38.24 9.29 20.06
CA VAL A 309 38.58 9.86 21.36
C VAL A 309 38.14 11.31 21.45
N GLU A 310 37.70 11.72 22.63
CA GLU A 310 37.40 13.11 22.95
C GLU A 310 38.61 13.72 23.65
N GLY A 311 39.01 14.91 23.24
CA GLY A 311 40.13 15.61 23.84
C GLY A 311 39.94 17.11 23.94
N ILE A 312 40.59 17.70 24.93
CA ILE A 312 40.56 19.16 25.17
C ILE A 312 41.69 19.79 24.34
N VAL A 313 41.38 20.84 23.56
CA VAL A 313 42.37 21.58 22.77
C VAL A 313 43.34 22.28 23.71
N LEU A 314 44.60 21.84 23.71
CA LEU A 314 45.68 22.45 24.48
C LEU A 314 46.30 23.64 23.73
N GLY A 315 46.32 23.59 22.40
CA GLY A 315 46.91 24.64 21.58
C GLY A 315 46.60 24.48 20.09
N VAL A 316 46.48 25.61 19.38
CA VAL A 316 46.26 25.65 17.92
C VAL A 316 47.40 26.44 17.28
N LYS A 317 48.22 25.76 16.47
CA LYS A 317 49.22 26.39 15.61
C LYS A 317 48.67 26.54 14.19
N ASP A 318 49.47 27.15 13.31
CA ASP A 318 49.04 27.44 11.93
C ASP A 318 48.75 26.17 11.09
N ASP A 319 49.45 25.06 11.36
CA ASP A 319 49.33 23.80 10.61
C ASP A 319 48.87 22.58 11.44
N GLU A 320 48.72 22.72 12.77
CA GLU A 320 48.43 21.61 13.68
C GLU A 320 47.63 22.03 14.93
N ILE A 321 46.71 21.17 15.38
CA ILE A 321 45.91 21.29 16.60
C ILE A 321 46.36 20.21 17.59
N ILE A 322 46.65 20.60 18.83
CA ILE A 322 47.12 19.72 19.91
C ILE A 322 45.99 19.46 20.90
N LEU A 323 45.78 18.19 21.23
CA LEU A 323 44.67 17.68 22.04
C LEU A 323 45.15 16.83 23.20
N ASN A 324 44.55 17.05 24.38
CA ASN A 324 44.65 16.13 25.49
C ASN A 324 43.54 15.07 25.42
N ILE A 325 43.89 13.85 25.04
CA ILE A 325 42.97 12.71 24.85
C ILE A 325 42.90 11.76 26.07
N GLY A 326 43.44 12.16 27.23
CA GLY A 326 43.41 11.35 28.46
C GLY A 326 44.31 10.09 28.42
N TYR A 327 45.19 10.00 27.42
CA TYR A 327 46.22 8.96 27.30
C TYR A 327 47.60 9.48 27.77
N LYS A 328 48.60 8.61 27.83
CA LYS A 328 49.98 8.98 28.22
C LYS A 328 50.66 10.00 27.27
N SER A 329 50.07 10.25 26.11
CA SER A 329 50.60 11.07 25.04
C SER A 329 49.54 12.03 24.50
N GLU A 330 49.97 13.20 24.02
CA GLU A 330 49.11 14.20 23.37
C GLU A 330 48.73 13.76 21.95
N GLY A 331 47.55 14.16 21.51
CA GLY A 331 47.03 13.93 20.16
C GLY A 331 47.22 15.13 19.26
N ILE A 332 47.63 14.93 18.00
CA ILE A 332 47.84 16.01 17.02
C ILE A 332 46.97 15.80 15.79
N ILE A 333 46.26 16.85 15.37
CA ILE A 333 45.51 16.91 14.11
C ILE A 333 46.19 17.94 13.20
N THR A 334 46.68 17.51 12.05
CA THR A 334 47.24 18.42 11.04
C THR A 334 46.13 19.06 10.20
N ARG A 335 46.41 20.21 9.59
CA ARG A 335 45.45 20.93 8.73
C ARG A 335 44.82 20.06 7.64
N SER A 336 45.63 19.21 7.00
CA SER A 336 45.21 18.28 5.94
C SER A 336 44.22 17.21 6.44
N GLU A 337 44.24 16.90 7.74
CA GLU A 337 43.35 15.94 8.39
C GLU A 337 42.14 16.62 9.05
N TYR A 338 42.08 17.95 9.05
CA TYR A 338 40.96 18.75 9.53
C TYR A 338 40.00 19.17 8.39
N THR A 339 40.50 19.67 7.26
CA THR A 339 39.66 20.15 6.15
C THR A 339 40.30 19.96 4.77
N ASN A 340 39.48 19.95 3.70
CA ASN A 340 39.92 19.97 2.29
C ASN A 340 39.93 21.37 1.68
N THR A 341 39.49 22.40 2.40
CA THR A 341 39.40 23.77 1.86
C THR A 341 40.79 24.40 1.81
N PRO A 342 41.26 24.88 0.64
CA PRO A 342 42.55 25.56 0.56
C PRO A 342 42.51 26.85 1.38
N ASN A 343 43.56 27.11 2.16
CA ASN A 343 43.81 28.39 2.84
C ASN A 343 42.89 28.73 4.04
N LEU A 344 42.28 27.73 4.68
CA LEU A 344 41.60 27.92 5.96
C LEU A 344 42.64 28.03 7.09
N ASP A 345 42.57 29.10 7.88
CA ASP A 345 43.42 29.31 9.07
C ASP A 345 42.76 28.65 10.29
N LEU A 346 43.44 27.65 10.86
CA LEU A 346 42.91 26.80 11.95
C LEU A 346 42.59 27.60 13.22
N ARG A 347 43.28 28.72 13.45
CA ARG A 347 43.07 29.60 14.62
C ARG A 347 41.71 30.31 14.62
N THR A 348 41.06 30.40 13.46
CA THR A 348 39.76 31.05 13.32
C THR A 348 38.59 30.09 13.56
N VAL A 349 38.84 28.78 13.58
CA VAL A 349 37.81 27.74 13.60
C VAL A 349 37.80 26.96 14.92
N VAL A 350 38.96 26.84 15.58
CA VAL A 350 39.11 26.07 16.83
C VAL A 350 39.74 26.95 17.91
N SER A 351 39.15 26.97 19.11
CA SER A 351 39.65 27.73 20.25
C SER A 351 40.35 26.85 21.28
N VAL A 352 41.36 27.39 21.96
CA VAL A 352 42.06 26.70 23.06
C VAL A 352 41.08 26.48 24.22
N GLY A 353 41.01 25.25 24.74
CA GLY A 353 40.09 24.84 25.80
C GLY A 353 38.78 24.21 25.33
N GLU A 354 38.53 24.16 24.01
CA GLU A 354 37.35 23.49 23.44
C GLU A 354 37.51 21.96 23.48
N VAL A 355 36.40 21.23 23.70
CA VAL A 355 36.39 19.77 23.63
C VAL A 355 36.08 19.36 22.19
N MET A 356 36.98 18.58 21.58
CA MET A 356 36.78 18.06 20.23
C MET A 356 36.97 16.55 20.15
N SER A 357 36.16 15.91 19.30
CA SER A 357 36.23 14.48 19.01
C SER A 357 37.09 14.24 17.76
N ALA A 358 38.03 13.32 17.85
CA ALA A 358 38.88 12.95 16.72
C ALA A 358 39.20 11.45 16.72
N LYS A 359 39.48 10.90 15.54
CA LYS A 359 39.75 9.47 15.36
C LYS A 359 41.25 9.21 15.34
N ILE A 360 41.71 8.18 16.03
CA ILE A 360 43.13 7.82 16.08
C ILE A 360 43.55 7.19 14.75
N LEU A 361 44.46 7.83 14.05
CA LEU A 361 45.14 7.25 12.89
C LEU A 361 46.26 6.31 13.34
N LYS A 362 47.10 6.78 14.27
CA LYS A 362 48.25 6.05 14.78
C LYS A 362 48.55 6.42 16.22
N VAL A 363 48.79 5.39 17.05
CA VAL A 363 49.12 5.55 18.48
C VAL A 363 50.60 5.89 18.73
N ASN A 364 51.50 5.70 17.76
CA ASN A 364 52.93 6.00 17.94
C ASN A 364 53.66 6.24 16.60
N ASP A 365 54.00 7.50 16.30
CA ASP A 365 54.80 7.88 15.12
C ASP A 365 56.32 7.98 15.40
N GLY A 366 56.80 7.46 16.55
CA GLY A 366 58.23 7.42 16.90
C GLY A 366 58.70 8.58 17.79
N GLU A 367 57.92 9.66 17.91
CA GLU A 367 58.19 10.82 18.78
C GLU A 367 57.27 10.88 20.03
N GLY A 368 56.47 9.85 20.29
CA GLY A 368 55.60 9.77 21.47
C GLY A 368 54.30 10.59 21.39
N GLN A 369 53.84 10.93 20.18
CA GLN A 369 52.58 11.64 19.90
C GLN A 369 51.58 10.72 19.18
N VAL A 370 50.28 11.00 19.35
CA VAL A 370 49.17 10.26 18.73
C VAL A 370 48.62 11.05 17.54
N ALA A 371 48.67 10.50 16.33
CA ALA A 371 48.13 11.17 15.15
C ALA A 371 46.60 10.98 15.09
N LEU A 372 45.87 12.09 14.96
CA LEU A 372 44.41 12.15 14.97
C LEU A 372 43.87 12.70 13.63
N THR A 373 42.66 12.30 13.25
CA THR A 373 41.94 12.82 12.08
C THR A 373 40.52 13.24 12.45
N TYR A 374 40.13 14.44 12.01
CA TYR A 374 38.77 14.94 12.17
C TYR A 374 37.93 14.64 10.92
N LYS A 375 38.55 14.72 9.73
CA LYS A 375 37.92 14.48 8.44
C LYS A 375 37.22 13.12 8.32
N ARG A 376 37.85 12.04 8.80
CA ARG A 376 37.21 10.70 8.76
C ARG A 376 36.02 10.60 9.70
N LEU A 377 36.06 11.31 10.83
CA LEU A 377 34.99 11.35 11.81
C LEU A 377 33.81 12.21 11.33
N ALA A 378 34.08 13.34 10.67
CA ALA A 378 33.05 14.15 10.00
C ALA A 378 32.33 13.34 8.91
N ALA A 379 33.07 12.60 8.07
CA ALA A 379 32.49 11.72 7.07
C ALA A 379 31.65 10.57 7.67
N GLU A 380 32.08 9.99 8.80
CA GLU A 380 31.31 8.96 9.52
C GLU A 380 30.03 9.54 10.15
N LYS A 381 30.09 10.74 10.74
CA LYS A 381 28.91 11.46 11.26
C LYS A 381 27.93 11.81 10.12
N GLY A 382 28.44 12.29 8.99
CA GLY A 382 27.63 12.55 7.79
C GLY A 382 26.95 11.27 7.28
N ASN A 383 27.68 10.16 7.19
CA ASN A 383 27.11 8.86 6.82
C ASN A 383 26.06 8.37 7.82
N LYS A 384 26.27 8.55 9.13
CA LYS A 384 25.31 8.15 10.16
C LYS A 384 24.02 8.96 10.08
N LYS A 385 24.10 10.27 9.84
CA LYS A 385 22.90 11.10 9.59
C LYS A 385 22.13 10.64 8.34
N LEU A 386 22.85 10.26 7.28
CA LEU A 386 22.23 9.73 6.07
C LEU A 386 21.60 8.34 6.30
N GLU A 387 22.16 7.53 7.20
CA GLU A 387 21.58 6.26 7.64
C GLU A 387 20.29 6.47 8.45
N GLU A 388 20.30 7.40 9.40
CA GLU A 388 19.10 7.79 10.17
C GLU A 388 18.01 8.35 9.25
N ALA A 389 18.38 9.18 8.26
CA ALA A 389 17.45 9.69 7.26
C ALA A 389 16.92 8.60 6.32
N PHE A 390 17.69 7.54 6.05
CA PHE A 390 17.26 6.36 5.29
C PHE A 390 16.26 5.52 6.09
N GLU A 391 16.52 5.25 7.37
CA GLU A 391 15.60 4.50 8.24
C GLU A 391 14.27 5.26 8.43
N ASN A 392 14.35 6.57 8.66
CA ASN A 392 13.18 7.41 8.93
C ASN A 392 12.51 7.98 7.68
N HIS A 393 13.05 7.74 6.48
CA HIS A 393 12.58 8.31 5.20
C HIS A 393 12.44 9.85 5.25
N GLU A 394 13.41 10.51 5.88
CA GLU A 394 13.40 11.96 6.08
C GLU A 394 13.73 12.71 4.79
N VAL A 395 13.10 13.87 4.60
CA VAL A 395 13.33 14.73 3.43
C VAL A 395 14.57 15.58 3.66
N LEU A 396 15.60 15.37 2.85
CA LEU A 396 16.84 16.13 2.93
C LEU A 396 16.94 17.14 1.79
N SER A 397 17.37 18.36 2.11
CA SER A 397 17.61 19.44 1.15
C SER A 397 19.10 19.67 0.97
N ALA A 398 19.62 19.53 -0.26
CA ALA A 398 21.05 19.72 -0.52
C ALA A 398 21.32 20.46 -1.83
N LYS A 399 22.51 21.06 -1.92
CA LYS A 399 22.97 21.76 -3.13
C LYS A 399 23.58 20.77 -4.12
N VAL A 400 23.22 20.88 -5.40
CA VAL A 400 23.85 20.11 -6.48
C VAL A 400 25.29 20.57 -6.67
N ALA A 401 26.22 19.65 -6.45
CA ALA A 401 27.66 19.87 -6.59
C ALA A 401 28.15 19.62 -8.03
N ALA A 402 27.58 18.62 -8.72
CA ALA A 402 27.94 18.31 -10.10
C ALA A 402 26.79 17.64 -10.85
N VAL A 403 26.69 17.90 -12.15
CA VAL A 403 25.77 17.23 -13.07
C VAL A 403 26.58 16.23 -13.90
N LEU A 404 26.21 14.96 -13.88
CA LEU A 404 26.85 13.88 -14.63
C LEU A 404 25.88 13.35 -15.71
N ASN A 405 26.41 12.71 -16.76
CA ASN A 405 25.62 12.20 -17.90
C ASN A 405 24.51 11.19 -17.52
N GLY A 406 24.48 10.69 -16.28
CA GLY A 406 23.46 9.77 -15.78
C GLY A 406 22.68 10.25 -14.54
N GLY A 407 22.93 11.46 -14.03
CA GLY A 407 22.28 11.95 -12.79
C GLY A 407 22.96 13.16 -12.13
N LEU A 408 22.44 13.58 -10.99
CA LEU A 408 22.95 14.69 -10.18
C LEU A 408 23.77 14.17 -9.00
N SER A 409 24.88 14.82 -8.68
CA SER A 409 25.61 14.60 -7.43
C SER A 409 25.40 15.78 -6.50
N VAL A 410 24.88 15.48 -5.30
CA VAL A 410 24.66 16.44 -4.22
C VAL A 410 25.58 16.11 -3.04
N ILE A 411 25.98 17.13 -2.29
CA ILE A 411 26.84 16.99 -1.11
C ILE A 411 26.04 17.42 0.13
N ILE A 412 25.97 16.53 1.13
CA ILE A 412 25.40 16.78 2.47
C ILE A 412 26.47 16.42 3.48
N ASP A 413 26.85 17.34 4.38
CA ASP A 413 27.79 17.07 5.49
C ASP A 413 29.01 16.23 5.09
N GLU A 414 29.68 16.63 3.99
CA GLU A 414 30.83 15.94 3.35
C GLU A 414 30.56 14.57 2.69
N ALA A 415 29.35 14.02 2.79
CA ALA A 415 28.94 12.80 2.09
C ALA A 415 28.35 13.11 0.71
N ARG A 416 28.68 12.28 -0.29
CA ARG A 416 28.20 12.41 -1.67
C ARG A 416 27.00 11.52 -1.90
N VAL A 417 25.88 12.11 -2.32
CA VAL A 417 24.67 11.38 -2.74
C VAL A 417 24.50 11.56 -4.25
N PHE A 418 24.11 10.48 -4.92
CA PHE A 418 23.87 10.43 -6.36
C PHE A 418 22.37 10.25 -6.63
N ILE A 419 21.80 11.10 -7.48
CA ILE A 419 20.38 11.04 -7.87
C ILE A 419 20.32 10.71 -9.36
N PRO A 420 19.94 9.47 -9.74
CA PRO A 420 19.78 9.07 -11.13
C PRO A 420 18.77 9.95 -11.87
N ALA A 421 19.01 10.20 -13.16
CA ALA A 421 18.14 11.05 -13.99
C ALA A 421 16.65 10.63 -13.99
N SER A 422 16.39 9.32 -13.89
CA SER A 422 15.03 8.74 -13.84
C SER A 422 14.26 9.02 -12.54
N LEU A 423 14.95 9.45 -11.48
CA LEU A 423 14.38 9.71 -10.17
C LEU A 423 14.32 11.21 -9.83
N ILE A 424 14.63 12.08 -10.80
CA ILE A 424 14.60 13.54 -10.63
C ILE A 424 13.21 14.08 -10.96
N SER A 425 12.60 13.58 -12.04
CA SER A 425 11.32 14.07 -12.57
C SER A 425 10.44 12.93 -13.09
N ASP A 426 9.14 13.22 -13.23
CA ASP A 426 8.11 12.29 -13.75
C ASP A 426 8.13 12.16 -15.29
N SER A 427 8.97 12.95 -15.97
CA SER A 427 9.11 12.97 -17.43
C SER A 427 10.58 13.07 -17.80
N TYR A 428 10.99 12.35 -18.86
CA TYR A 428 12.38 12.32 -19.30
C TYR A 428 12.83 13.70 -19.81
N GLU A 429 13.57 14.44 -18.97
CA GLU A 429 14.18 15.71 -19.34
C GLU A 429 15.61 15.48 -19.84
N LYS A 430 15.89 15.95 -21.07
CA LYS A 430 17.21 15.79 -21.70
C LYS A 430 18.27 16.76 -21.12
N ASP A 431 17.86 17.88 -20.53
CA ASP A 431 18.76 18.93 -20.05
C ASP A 431 18.79 19.03 -18.52
N LEU A 432 19.69 18.28 -17.90
CA LEU A 432 19.90 18.27 -16.44
C LEU A 432 20.76 19.43 -15.94
N ALA A 433 21.33 20.24 -16.83
CA ALA A 433 22.23 21.35 -16.51
C ALA A 433 21.55 22.47 -15.70
N LYS A 434 20.22 22.58 -15.77
CA LYS A 434 19.44 23.60 -15.04
C LYS A 434 19.49 23.43 -13.53
N TYR A 435 19.66 22.20 -13.05
CA TYR A 435 19.70 21.89 -11.63
C TYR A 435 21.08 22.11 -11.00
N ALA A 436 22.09 22.51 -11.78
CA ALA A 436 23.43 22.77 -11.27
C ALA A 436 23.44 23.94 -10.27
N GLY A 437 23.83 23.66 -9.03
CA GLY A 437 23.90 24.68 -7.97
C GLY A 437 22.56 25.03 -7.32
N GLU A 438 21.44 24.45 -7.75
CA GLU A 438 20.15 24.59 -7.07
C GLU A 438 20.10 23.72 -5.79
N LYS A 439 19.26 24.13 -4.83
CA LYS A 439 18.90 23.29 -3.69
C LYS A 439 17.75 22.39 -4.09
N ILE A 440 17.93 21.09 -3.95
CA ILE A 440 16.91 20.09 -4.26
C ILE A 440 16.59 19.25 -3.03
N ASP A 441 15.31 18.94 -2.88
CA ASP A 441 14.79 18.06 -1.84
C ASP A 441 14.71 16.63 -2.39
N PHE A 442 15.19 15.66 -1.62
CA PHE A 442 15.16 14.24 -1.98
C PHE A 442 15.16 13.36 -0.73
N VAL A 443 14.72 12.12 -0.90
CA VAL A 443 14.77 11.07 0.13
C VAL A 443 15.82 10.04 -0.28
N ILE A 444 16.50 9.43 0.67
CA ILE A 444 17.49 8.38 0.37
C ILE A 444 16.75 7.06 0.17
N THR A 445 16.99 6.38 -0.95
CA THR A 445 16.34 5.10 -1.27
C THR A 445 17.30 3.92 -1.24
N GLU A 446 18.59 4.15 -1.43
CA GLU A 446 19.61 3.11 -1.30
C GLU A 446 20.80 3.70 -0.54
N PHE A 447 21.11 3.13 0.61
CA PHE A 447 22.28 3.48 1.40
C PHE A 447 23.26 2.30 1.44
N ASN A 448 24.39 2.41 0.73
CA ASN A 448 25.44 1.40 0.74
C ASN A 448 26.81 2.02 1.11
N PRO A 449 27.14 2.08 2.41
CA PRO A 449 28.35 2.73 2.89
C PRO A 449 29.64 2.00 2.45
N LYS A 450 29.59 0.66 2.31
CA LYS A 450 30.75 -0.15 1.87
C LYS A 450 31.15 0.14 0.42
N LYS A 451 30.18 0.39 -0.46
CA LYS A 451 30.41 0.73 -1.88
C LYS A 451 30.47 2.24 -2.13
N ARG A 452 30.38 3.08 -1.09
CA ARG A 452 30.24 4.55 -1.18
C ARG A 452 29.14 4.98 -2.16
N ARG A 453 28.05 4.22 -2.20
CA ARG A 453 26.92 4.44 -3.12
C ARG A 453 25.70 4.81 -2.27
N ILE A 454 25.32 6.08 -2.36
CA ILE A 454 24.12 6.60 -1.70
C ILE A 454 23.24 7.15 -2.82
N ILE A 455 22.03 6.60 -2.97
CA ILE A 455 21.10 6.96 -4.02
C ILE A 455 19.96 7.76 -3.42
N GLY A 456 19.72 8.95 -3.96
CA GLY A 456 18.56 9.77 -3.64
C GLY A 456 17.46 9.62 -4.68
N ASP A 457 16.22 9.77 -4.22
CA ASP A 457 15.00 9.78 -5.04
C ASP A 457 14.19 11.04 -4.73
N ARG A 458 13.95 11.84 -5.76
CA ARG A 458 13.11 13.04 -5.69
C ARG A 458 11.67 12.76 -6.17
N LYS A 459 11.46 11.68 -6.93
CA LYS A 459 10.17 11.31 -7.51
C LYS A 459 9.12 11.03 -6.44
N GLN A 460 9.50 10.39 -5.32
CA GLN A 460 8.56 10.10 -4.23
C GLN A 460 7.89 11.36 -3.66
N LEU A 461 8.63 12.47 -3.53
CA LEU A 461 8.08 13.74 -3.04
C LEU A 461 7.11 14.38 -4.02
N ILE A 462 7.38 14.25 -5.32
CA ILE A 462 6.49 14.75 -6.38
C ILE A 462 5.20 13.92 -6.41
N VAL A 463 5.29 12.60 -6.23
CA VAL A 463 4.12 11.70 -6.17
C VAL A 463 3.26 12.02 -4.94
N ALA A 464 3.87 12.18 -3.76
CA ALA A 464 3.14 12.54 -2.54
C ALA A 464 2.46 13.92 -2.62
N LYS A 465 3.14 14.92 -3.22
CA LYS A 465 2.53 16.24 -3.52
C LYS A 465 1.39 16.12 -4.53
N LYS A 466 1.49 15.25 -5.53
CA LYS A 466 0.37 14.98 -6.45
C LYS A 466 -0.79 14.28 -5.76
N GLU A 467 -0.55 13.33 -4.86
CA GLU A 467 -1.63 12.64 -4.12
C GLU A 467 -2.40 13.55 -3.18
N THR A 468 -1.73 14.50 -2.54
CA THR A 468 -2.39 15.51 -1.71
C THR A 468 -3.24 16.45 -2.56
N LEU A 469 -2.69 16.97 -3.67
CA LEU A 469 -3.45 17.77 -4.64
C LEU A 469 -4.62 16.98 -5.25
N LYS A 470 -4.48 15.68 -5.49
CA LYS A 470 -5.56 14.78 -5.92
C LYS A 470 -6.68 14.75 -4.90
N LYS A 471 -6.38 14.44 -3.63
CA LYS A 471 -7.40 14.35 -2.57
C LYS A 471 -8.18 15.67 -2.42
N ASP A 472 -7.49 16.79 -2.55
CA ASP A 472 -8.11 18.11 -2.49
C ASP A 472 -9.00 18.39 -3.72
N LEU A 473 -8.58 17.99 -4.92
CA LEU A 473 -9.38 18.13 -6.15
C LEU A 473 -10.63 17.24 -6.13
N PHE A 474 -10.49 15.97 -5.74
CA PHE A 474 -11.63 15.04 -5.61
C PHE A 474 -12.63 15.46 -4.53
N SER A 475 -12.18 16.20 -3.50
CA SER A 475 -13.07 16.74 -2.47
C SER A 475 -13.85 17.98 -2.94
N LYS A 476 -13.34 18.70 -3.94
CA LYS A 476 -13.93 19.95 -4.44
C LYS A 476 -14.82 19.77 -5.67
N ILE A 477 -14.49 18.81 -6.53
CA ILE A 477 -15.18 18.59 -7.80
C ILE A 477 -16.38 17.66 -7.61
N LYS A 478 -17.55 18.08 -8.10
CA LYS A 478 -18.73 17.22 -8.23
C LYS A 478 -19.05 16.97 -9.71
N VAL A 479 -19.74 15.85 -9.98
CA VAL A 479 -20.35 15.59 -11.30
C VAL A 479 -21.32 16.74 -11.59
N GLY A 480 -21.07 17.54 -12.62
CA GLY A 480 -21.75 18.83 -12.76
C GLY A 480 -20.85 20.05 -12.92
N ASP A 481 -19.60 20.00 -12.44
CA ASP A 481 -18.76 21.19 -12.38
C ASP A 481 -18.04 21.47 -13.71
N THR A 482 -17.89 22.76 -14.02
CA THR A 482 -17.02 23.22 -15.11
C THR A 482 -15.60 23.36 -14.60
N VAL A 483 -14.68 22.59 -15.17
CA VAL A 483 -13.26 22.56 -14.80
C VAL A 483 -12.40 23.07 -15.95
N GLU A 484 -11.35 23.81 -15.62
CA GLU A 484 -10.35 24.25 -16.59
C GLU A 484 -9.13 23.33 -16.51
N GLY A 485 -8.63 22.89 -17.65
CA GLY A 485 -7.47 22.01 -17.69
C GLY A 485 -6.62 22.18 -18.94
N THR A 486 -5.41 21.63 -18.89
CA THR A 486 -4.42 21.76 -19.97
C THR A 486 -4.30 20.45 -20.73
N VAL A 487 -4.38 20.49 -22.06
CA VAL A 487 -4.28 19.29 -22.90
C VAL A 487 -2.86 18.73 -22.82
N LYS A 488 -2.70 17.55 -22.21
CA LYS A 488 -1.41 16.89 -22.01
C LYS A 488 -1.06 15.95 -23.16
N ASN A 489 -2.05 15.27 -23.71
CA ASN A 489 -1.86 14.35 -24.83
C ASN A 489 -3.15 14.19 -25.65
N ILE A 490 -3.01 13.94 -26.95
CA ILE A 490 -4.14 13.77 -27.88
C ILE A 490 -3.97 12.42 -28.60
N THR A 491 -4.94 11.54 -28.41
CA THR A 491 -5.04 10.25 -29.10
C THR A 491 -6.18 10.28 -30.12
N ASP A 492 -6.28 9.25 -30.97
CA ASP A 492 -7.28 9.23 -32.04
C ASP A 492 -8.72 9.02 -31.52
N PHE A 493 -8.87 8.56 -30.27
CA PHE A 493 -10.17 8.38 -29.59
C PHE A 493 -10.52 9.48 -28.58
N GLY A 494 -9.60 10.39 -28.26
CA GLY A 494 -9.86 11.45 -27.28
C GLY A 494 -8.67 12.33 -26.92
N ALA A 495 -8.89 13.30 -26.04
CA ALA A 495 -7.86 14.17 -25.48
C ALA A 495 -7.74 13.97 -23.96
N PHE A 496 -6.51 13.85 -23.47
CA PHE A 496 -6.20 13.80 -22.04
C PHE A 496 -5.90 15.21 -21.56
N ILE A 497 -6.71 15.68 -20.62
CA ILE A 497 -6.65 17.02 -20.05
C ILE A 497 -6.20 16.91 -18.60
N ASP A 498 -5.10 17.56 -18.26
CA ASP A 498 -4.62 17.66 -16.88
C ASP A 498 -5.41 18.76 -16.15
N LEU A 499 -6.11 18.36 -15.08
CA LEU A 499 -6.93 19.23 -14.23
C LEU A 499 -6.17 19.74 -12.99
N GLY A 500 -4.85 19.55 -12.92
CA GLY A 500 -4.02 20.00 -11.80
C GLY A 500 -3.94 18.99 -10.65
N GLY A 501 -4.15 17.70 -10.92
CA GLY A 501 -4.02 16.62 -9.94
C GLY A 501 -4.53 15.27 -10.45
N ALA A 502 -5.62 15.27 -11.21
CA ALA A 502 -6.15 14.09 -11.90
C ALA A 502 -6.22 14.32 -13.41
N ASP A 503 -6.05 13.24 -14.19
CA ASP A 503 -6.15 13.28 -15.64
C ASP A 503 -7.62 13.04 -16.06
N GLY A 504 -8.19 13.97 -16.81
CA GLY A 504 -9.52 13.87 -17.40
C GLY A 504 -9.47 13.38 -18.84
N LEU A 505 -10.36 12.46 -19.22
CA LEU A 505 -10.50 11.95 -20.58
C LEU A 505 -11.69 12.64 -21.27
N LEU A 506 -11.41 13.35 -22.35
CA LEU A 506 -12.41 13.92 -23.25
C LEU A 506 -12.51 13.03 -24.50
N HIS A 507 -13.61 12.29 -24.64
CA HIS A 507 -13.82 11.40 -25.79
C HIS A 507 -14.18 12.22 -27.04
N ILE A 508 -13.79 11.77 -28.24
CA ILE A 508 -14.09 12.46 -29.52
C ILE A 508 -15.58 12.79 -29.69
N SER A 509 -16.47 11.91 -29.22
CA SER A 509 -17.94 12.09 -29.27
C SER A 509 -18.47 13.15 -28.31
N GLU A 510 -17.65 13.62 -27.37
CA GLU A 510 -17.98 14.61 -26.34
C GLU A 510 -17.29 15.96 -26.60
N MET A 511 -16.50 16.08 -27.67
CA MET A 511 -15.78 17.30 -28.03
C MET A 511 -16.64 18.35 -28.76
N SER A 512 -17.69 17.91 -29.47
CA SER A 512 -18.61 18.77 -30.20
C SER A 512 -19.93 18.05 -30.47
N TRP A 513 -20.99 18.80 -30.78
CA TRP A 513 -22.27 18.27 -31.27
C TRP A 513 -22.23 17.83 -32.74
N GLY A 514 -21.24 18.32 -33.52
CA GLY A 514 -20.97 17.91 -34.90
C GLY A 514 -19.83 16.89 -35.04
N ARG A 515 -19.53 16.45 -36.27
CA ARG A 515 -18.50 15.43 -36.56
C ARG A 515 -17.08 16.04 -36.46
N VAL A 516 -16.27 15.55 -35.52
CA VAL A 516 -14.83 15.84 -35.45
C VAL A 516 -14.08 14.65 -36.03
N GLU A 517 -13.56 14.77 -37.25
CA GLU A 517 -12.86 13.65 -37.91
C GLU A 517 -11.47 13.37 -37.34
N ASN A 518 -10.80 14.38 -36.75
CA ASN A 518 -9.52 14.19 -36.09
C ASN A 518 -9.28 15.26 -34.99
N PRO A 519 -9.14 14.86 -33.71
CA PRO A 519 -8.91 15.80 -32.60
C PRO A 519 -7.59 16.58 -32.72
N LYS A 520 -6.60 16.04 -33.46
CA LYS A 520 -5.29 16.67 -33.73
C LYS A 520 -5.36 17.96 -34.55
N LYS A 521 -6.44 18.20 -35.30
CA LYS A 521 -6.63 19.46 -36.06
C LYS A 521 -7.24 20.56 -35.19
N VAL A 522 -7.93 20.21 -34.11
CA VAL A 522 -8.73 21.14 -33.30
C VAL A 522 -7.99 21.58 -32.04
N TYR A 523 -7.16 20.71 -31.44
CA TYR A 523 -6.42 21.01 -30.22
C TYR A 523 -4.93 20.74 -30.37
N GLN A 524 -4.10 21.59 -29.75
CA GLN A 524 -2.65 21.39 -29.62
C GLN A 524 -2.30 21.01 -28.19
N VAL A 525 -1.26 20.19 -28.02
CA VAL A 525 -0.72 19.83 -26.70
C VAL A 525 -0.23 21.11 -26.01
N GLY A 526 -0.76 21.40 -24.83
CA GLY A 526 -0.50 22.62 -24.05
C GLY A 526 -1.63 23.65 -24.04
N ASN A 527 -2.69 23.49 -24.83
CA ASN A 527 -3.83 24.42 -24.82
C ASN A 527 -4.68 24.24 -23.55
N THR A 528 -5.18 25.35 -23.01
CA THR A 528 -6.17 25.36 -21.92
C THR A 528 -7.58 25.21 -22.48
N VAL A 529 -8.35 24.28 -21.92
CA VAL A 529 -9.70 23.93 -22.34
C VAL A 529 -10.61 23.91 -21.11
N LYS A 530 -11.80 24.52 -21.22
CA LYS A 530 -12.85 24.44 -20.19
C LYS A 530 -13.81 23.32 -20.55
N ALA A 531 -13.92 22.30 -19.70
CA ALA A 531 -14.79 21.16 -19.91
C ALA A 531 -15.63 20.87 -18.66
N PHE A 532 -16.81 20.29 -18.85
CA PHE A 532 -17.69 19.88 -17.77
C PHE A 532 -17.44 18.44 -17.36
N VAL A 533 -17.51 18.15 -16.06
CA VAL A 533 -17.34 16.80 -15.51
C VAL A 533 -18.62 16.00 -15.67
N LYS A 534 -18.62 15.08 -16.65
CA LYS A 534 -19.76 14.20 -16.98
C LYS A 534 -19.90 13.05 -16.00
N ASP A 535 -18.78 12.42 -15.65
CA ASP A 535 -18.76 11.29 -14.72
C ASP A 535 -17.40 11.17 -14.04
N ILE A 536 -17.39 10.64 -12.82
CA ILE A 536 -16.19 10.38 -12.04
C ILE A 536 -16.21 8.91 -11.63
N GLN A 537 -15.36 8.10 -12.27
CA GLN A 537 -15.20 6.68 -11.97
C GLN A 537 -13.85 6.42 -11.33
N GLY A 538 -13.83 6.37 -10.00
CA GLY A 538 -12.61 6.15 -9.22
C GLY A 538 -11.55 7.21 -9.53
N GLU A 539 -10.48 6.81 -10.22
CA GLU A 539 -9.36 7.69 -10.57
C GLU A 539 -9.50 8.40 -11.92
N LYS A 540 -10.55 8.10 -12.71
CA LYS A 540 -10.74 8.64 -14.06
C LYS A 540 -11.92 9.61 -14.11
N ILE A 541 -11.68 10.81 -14.64
CA ILE A 541 -12.70 11.85 -14.82
C ILE A 541 -13.09 11.89 -16.30
N ALA A 542 -14.36 11.65 -16.60
CA ALA A 542 -14.89 11.80 -17.95
C ALA A 542 -15.33 13.25 -18.17
N LEU A 543 -14.72 13.91 -19.16
CA LEU A 543 -14.99 15.30 -19.50
C LEU A 543 -15.86 15.40 -20.77
N SER A 544 -16.70 16.43 -20.82
CA SER A 544 -17.50 16.78 -22.00
C SER A 544 -17.46 18.28 -22.28
N LEU A 545 -17.42 18.64 -23.57
CA LEU A 545 -17.54 20.02 -24.06
C LEU A 545 -18.96 20.34 -24.54
N LYS A 546 -19.90 19.41 -24.38
CA LYS A 546 -21.30 19.60 -24.76
C LYS A 546 -22.04 20.38 -23.67
N PHE A 547 -21.95 21.70 -23.73
CA PHE A 547 -22.75 22.59 -22.89
C PHE A 547 -24.23 22.50 -23.30
N GLU A 548 -25.14 22.36 -22.33
CA GLU A 548 -26.60 22.33 -22.57
C GLU A 548 -27.11 23.58 -23.29
N GLY A 549 -26.46 24.74 -23.08
CA GLY A 549 -26.79 26.01 -23.74
C GLY A 549 -26.36 26.12 -25.22
N ALA A 550 -25.64 25.13 -25.76
CA ALA A 550 -25.17 25.10 -27.15
C ALA A 550 -25.84 24.00 -27.98
N ASN A 551 -26.93 23.41 -27.49
CA ASN A 551 -27.67 22.38 -28.22
C ASN A 551 -28.43 23.03 -29.41
N PRO A 552 -28.03 22.78 -30.67
CA PRO A 552 -28.65 23.43 -31.83
C PRO A 552 -30.12 23.03 -32.01
N TRP A 553 -30.57 21.92 -31.39
CA TRP A 553 -31.97 21.48 -31.40
C TRP A 553 -32.92 22.34 -30.55
N ILE A 554 -32.40 23.16 -29.62
CA ILE A 554 -33.24 24.07 -28.81
C ILE A 554 -33.74 25.25 -29.66
N ASN A 555 -32.91 25.74 -30.59
CA ASN A 555 -33.30 26.80 -31.53
C ASN A 555 -33.94 26.25 -32.83
N ALA A 556 -33.81 24.94 -33.08
CA ALA A 556 -34.35 24.29 -34.27
C ALA A 556 -35.88 24.37 -34.35
N GLU A 557 -36.57 24.38 -33.21
CA GLU A 557 -38.04 24.41 -33.12
C GLU A 557 -38.65 25.70 -33.68
N ASN A 558 -37.92 26.83 -33.58
CA ASN A 558 -38.36 28.11 -34.15
C ASN A 558 -37.92 28.31 -35.61
N LYS A 559 -36.76 27.77 -36.01
CA LYS A 559 -36.23 27.95 -37.38
C LYS A 559 -36.80 26.93 -38.38
N TYR A 560 -36.99 25.68 -37.96
CA TYR A 560 -37.36 24.54 -38.82
C TYR A 560 -38.81 24.07 -38.59
N ALA A 561 -39.70 24.98 -38.24
CA ALA A 561 -41.13 24.69 -38.20
C ALA A 561 -41.63 24.24 -39.58
N VAL A 562 -42.62 23.33 -39.59
CA VAL A 562 -43.23 22.81 -40.82
C VAL A 562 -43.75 23.99 -41.67
N GLY A 563 -43.29 24.07 -42.92
CA GLY A 563 -43.63 25.15 -43.85
C GLY A 563 -42.57 26.25 -44.01
N ASN A 564 -41.52 26.29 -43.20
CA ASN A 564 -40.42 27.26 -43.41
C ASN A 564 -39.51 26.84 -44.58
N VAL A 565 -39.00 27.84 -45.30
CA VAL A 565 -38.00 27.66 -46.36
C VAL A 565 -36.61 27.78 -45.73
N VAL A 566 -35.76 26.80 -45.98
CA VAL A 566 -34.42 26.72 -45.42
C VAL A 566 -33.38 26.41 -46.48
N GLU A 567 -32.18 26.94 -46.29
CA GLU A 567 -31.03 26.73 -47.16
C GLU A 567 -30.10 25.71 -46.50
N GLY A 568 -29.57 24.78 -47.30
CA GLY A 568 -28.61 23.80 -46.79
C GLY A 568 -27.77 23.17 -47.90
N THR A 569 -26.66 22.57 -47.50
CA THR A 569 -25.67 22.01 -48.42
C THR A 569 -25.79 20.49 -48.47
N VAL A 570 -25.82 19.90 -49.66
CA VAL A 570 -25.93 18.45 -49.79
C VAL A 570 -24.65 17.76 -49.29
N ALA A 571 -24.73 17.10 -48.14
CA ALA A 571 -23.59 16.42 -47.52
C ALA A 571 -23.34 15.03 -48.11
N ARG A 572 -24.41 14.26 -48.40
CA ARG A 572 -24.32 12.91 -48.99
C ARG A 572 -25.61 12.51 -49.70
N MET A 573 -25.52 11.55 -50.61
CA MET A 573 -26.67 11.00 -51.34
C MET A 573 -26.74 9.49 -51.15
N THR A 574 -27.95 8.97 -51.06
CA THR A 574 -28.29 7.54 -51.07
C THR A 574 -29.31 7.26 -52.15
N ASP A 575 -29.57 6.00 -52.49
CA ASP A 575 -30.49 5.65 -53.59
C ASP A 575 -31.94 6.13 -53.36
N PHE A 576 -32.33 6.42 -52.12
CA PHE A 576 -33.67 6.86 -51.75
C PHE A 576 -33.77 8.36 -51.39
N GLY A 577 -32.66 9.10 -51.35
CA GLY A 577 -32.69 10.54 -51.02
C GLY A 577 -31.33 11.21 -50.89
N ALA A 578 -31.35 12.53 -50.69
CA ALA A 578 -30.18 13.33 -50.40
C ALA A 578 -30.22 13.83 -48.95
N PHE A 579 -29.11 13.73 -48.22
CA PHE A 579 -28.96 14.34 -46.90
C PHE A 579 -28.36 15.73 -47.05
N VAL A 580 -29.06 16.71 -46.52
CA VAL A 580 -28.76 18.14 -46.62
C VAL A 580 -28.40 18.62 -45.22
N GLU A 581 -27.19 19.12 -45.07
CA GLU A 581 -26.72 19.73 -43.82
C GLU A 581 -27.20 21.17 -43.78
N LEU A 582 -28.03 21.50 -42.79
CA LEU A 582 -28.60 22.84 -42.60
C LEU A 582 -27.70 23.69 -41.68
N GLU A 583 -27.27 23.10 -40.56
CA GLU A 583 -26.31 23.68 -39.60
C GLU A 583 -25.42 22.54 -39.04
N PRO A 584 -24.23 22.83 -38.48
CA PRO A 584 -23.30 21.81 -37.99
C PRO A 584 -23.95 20.89 -36.93
N GLY A 585 -24.31 19.66 -37.34
CA GLY A 585 -24.97 18.66 -36.49
C GLY A 585 -26.51 18.55 -36.64
N ILE A 586 -27.13 19.24 -37.61
CA ILE A 586 -28.53 19.05 -38.02
C ILE A 586 -28.57 18.62 -39.49
N ASP A 587 -28.87 17.34 -39.70
CA ASP A 587 -29.05 16.74 -41.01
C ASP A 587 -30.54 16.62 -41.36
N ALA A 588 -30.90 16.99 -42.58
CA ALA A 588 -32.24 16.86 -43.11
C ALA A 588 -32.28 15.93 -44.33
N LEU A 589 -33.36 15.16 -44.47
CA LEU A 589 -33.56 14.21 -45.56
C LEU A 589 -34.44 14.82 -46.66
N LEU A 590 -33.93 14.88 -47.88
CA LEU A 590 -34.68 15.18 -49.09
C LEU A 590 -34.94 13.87 -49.85
N HIS A 591 -36.16 13.34 -49.76
CA HIS A 591 -36.53 12.09 -50.44
C HIS A 591 -36.55 12.28 -51.98
N VAL A 592 -36.18 11.26 -52.76
CA VAL A 592 -36.10 11.35 -54.23
C VAL A 592 -37.37 11.90 -54.89
N SER A 593 -38.55 11.56 -54.33
CA SER A 593 -39.86 12.00 -54.82
C SER A 593 -40.17 13.49 -54.56
N GLN A 594 -39.34 14.17 -53.78
CA GLN A 594 -39.52 15.56 -53.37
C GLN A 594 -38.46 16.51 -53.97
N ILE A 595 -37.59 16.00 -54.85
CA ILE A 595 -36.49 16.74 -55.49
C ILE A 595 -36.98 17.56 -56.71
N SER A 596 -37.92 17.04 -57.50
CA SER A 596 -38.44 17.72 -58.70
C SER A 596 -39.85 17.20 -59.07
N LYS A 597 -40.57 17.89 -59.96
CA LYS A 597 -41.88 17.48 -60.50
C LYS A 597 -41.78 16.33 -61.51
N GLU A 598 -40.64 16.17 -62.16
CA GLU A 598 -40.35 15.05 -63.07
C GLU A 598 -39.80 13.85 -62.28
N HIS A 599 -40.10 12.62 -62.71
CA HIS A 599 -39.67 11.42 -62.01
C HIS A 599 -38.15 11.25 -62.11
N VAL A 600 -37.46 11.36 -60.97
CA VAL A 600 -36.01 11.17 -60.86
C VAL A 600 -35.76 9.80 -60.22
N GLU A 601 -35.13 8.87 -60.98
CA GLU A 601 -34.80 7.52 -60.47
C GLU A 601 -33.63 7.54 -59.47
N LYS A 602 -32.69 8.49 -59.59
CA LYS A 602 -31.56 8.64 -58.66
C LYS A 602 -31.30 10.10 -58.30
N PRO A 603 -31.11 10.43 -57.01
CA PRO A 603 -30.88 11.82 -56.58
C PRO A 603 -29.58 12.43 -57.15
N SER A 604 -28.61 11.58 -57.52
CA SER A 604 -27.36 11.96 -58.18
C SER A 604 -27.55 12.55 -59.58
N ASP A 605 -28.69 12.31 -60.23
CA ASP A 605 -28.99 12.86 -61.57
C ASP A 605 -29.46 14.31 -61.49
N ALA A 606 -29.98 14.75 -60.34
CA ALA A 606 -30.54 16.08 -60.13
C ALA A 606 -29.71 16.98 -59.21
N LEU A 607 -28.91 16.40 -58.31
CA LEU A 607 -28.13 17.14 -57.30
C LEU A 607 -26.65 16.74 -57.32
N LYS A 608 -25.76 17.66 -56.92
CA LYS A 608 -24.33 17.37 -56.68
C LYS A 608 -23.98 17.45 -55.20
N ILE A 609 -23.08 16.58 -54.74
CA ILE A 609 -22.52 16.64 -53.37
C ILE A 609 -21.80 17.98 -53.20
N GLY A 610 -22.15 18.74 -52.17
CA GLY A 610 -21.64 20.10 -51.91
C GLY A 610 -22.45 21.24 -52.54
N GLN A 611 -23.58 20.96 -53.19
CA GLN A 611 -24.47 21.98 -53.75
C GLN A 611 -25.36 22.57 -52.65
N GLU A 612 -25.50 23.90 -52.64
CA GLU A 612 -26.49 24.60 -51.81
C GLU A 612 -27.88 24.50 -52.45
N ILE A 613 -28.86 24.10 -51.65
CA ILE A 613 -30.25 23.96 -52.06
C ILE A 613 -31.19 24.69 -51.10
N THR A 614 -32.22 25.32 -51.65
CA THR A 614 -33.34 25.90 -50.91
C THR A 614 -34.50 24.92 -50.92
N ALA A 615 -34.97 24.49 -49.75
CA ALA A 615 -36.08 23.52 -49.63
C ALA A 615 -37.02 23.90 -48.48
N LYS A 616 -38.29 23.50 -48.58
CA LYS A 616 -39.32 23.73 -47.56
C LYS A 616 -39.38 22.54 -46.60
N VAL A 617 -39.46 22.79 -45.29
CA VAL A 617 -39.62 21.73 -44.28
C VAL A 617 -41.04 21.15 -44.37
N VAL A 618 -41.15 19.86 -44.65
CA VAL A 618 -42.44 19.13 -44.74
C VAL A 618 -42.78 18.47 -43.42
N GLU A 619 -41.77 17.95 -42.73
CA GLU A 619 -41.96 17.22 -41.48
C GLU A 619 -40.78 17.49 -40.54
N PHE A 620 -41.09 17.74 -39.27
CA PHE A 620 -40.11 17.92 -38.21
C PHE A 620 -40.45 16.97 -37.07
N ASN A 621 -39.58 15.97 -36.82
CA ASN A 621 -39.72 15.06 -35.70
C ASN A 621 -38.59 15.31 -34.68
N LYS A 622 -38.97 15.87 -33.53
CA LYS A 622 -38.06 16.25 -32.44
C LYS A 622 -37.49 15.04 -31.69
N GLU A 623 -38.26 13.96 -31.57
CA GLU A 623 -37.87 12.76 -30.82
C GLU A 623 -36.84 11.93 -31.61
N ASP A 624 -37.07 11.81 -32.92
CA ASP A 624 -36.22 11.03 -33.82
C ASP A 624 -35.03 11.81 -34.39
N LYS A 625 -34.96 13.13 -34.13
CA LYS A 625 -33.97 14.04 -34.72
C LYS A 625 -33.94 13.98 -36.24
N LYS A 626 -35.11 13.97 -36.89
CA LYS A 626 -35.26 13.91 -38.35
C LYS A 626 -36.03 15.12 -38.85
N ILE A 627 -35.51 15.73 -39.91
CA ILE A 627 -36.15 16.83 -40.64
C ILE A 627 -36.31 16.37 -42.09
N SER A 628 -37.53 16.40 -42.62
CA SER A 628 -37.81 16.05 -44.02
C SER A 628 -38.01 17.33 -44.84
N LEU A 629 -37.29 17.46 -45.94
CA LEU A 629 -37.33 18.60 -46.85
C LEU A 629 -38.04 18.26 -48.16
N SER A 630 -38.63 19.27 -48.80
CA SER A 630 -39.16 19.17 -50.16
C SER A 630 -38.86 20.42 -50.97
N VAL A 631 -38.33 20.22 -52.18
CA VAL A 631 -38.13 21.27 -53.19
C VAL A 631 -39.42 21.44 -54.00
N LYS A 632 -40.19 20.36 -54.20
CA LYS A 632 -41.48 20.37 -54.92
C LYS A 632 -42.51 21.33 -54.29
N ALA A 633 -42.49 21.46 -52.96
CA ALA A 633 -43.39 22.35 -52.23
C ALA A 633 -43.10 23.86 -52.40
N LEU A 634 -41.97 24.23 -53.04
CA LEU A 634 -41.66 25.62 -53.44
C LEU A 634 -42.24 26.00 -54.81
N GLU A 635 -42.49 25.02 -55.69
CA GLU A 635 -42.93 25.25 -57.08
C GLU A 635 -44.45 25.11 -57.28
N ALA A 636 -45.22 24.81 -56.23
CA ALA A 636 -46.68 24.76 -56.32
C ALA A 636 -47.26 26.18 -56.14
N PRO A 637 -48.03 26.72 -57.11
CA PRO A 637 -48.83 27.92 -56.86
C PRO A 637 -49.89 27.63 -55.77
N GLU A 638 -50.22 28.64 -54.96
CA GLU A 638 -51.07 28.61 -53.75
C GLU A 638 -52.54 28.17 -53.94
N LYS A 639 -52.83 27.09 -54.66
CA LYS A 639 -54.20 26.59 -54.86
C LYS A 639 -54.28 25.09 -54.66
N GLU A 640 -54.21 24.64 -53.41
CA GLU A 640 -54.69 23.32 -52.96
C GLU A 640 -54.61 23.21 -51.41
N ALA A 641 -54.97 24.29 -50.71
CA ALA A 641 -55.06 24.29 -49.24
C ALA A 641 -56.46 23.94 -48.71
N GLU A 642 -57.45 23.66 -49.57
CA GLU A 642 -58.83 23.40 -49.14
C GLU A 642 -59.39 21.99 -49.45
N GLU A 643 -58.75 21.16 -50.28
CA GLU A 643 -59.34 19.85 -50.64
C GLU A 643 -58.89 18.65 -49.77
N VAL A 644 -57.94 18.80 -48.84
CA VAL A 644 -57.47 17.68 -48.00
C VAL A 644 -58.21 17.60 -46.64
N GLN A 645 -59.02 18.60 -46.26
CA GLN A 645 -59.75 18.58 -44.99
C GLN A 645 -61.08 17.80 -45.02
N GLU A 646 -61.66 17.48 -46.19
CA GLU A 646 -62.95 16.77 -46.26
C GLU A 646 -62.85 15.23 -46.41
N ALA A 647 -61.66 14.64 -46.51
CA ALA A 647 -61.50 13.19 -46.71
C ALA A 647 -61.16 12.37 -45.44
N THR A 648 -61.23 12.95 -44.25
CA THR A 648 -60.90 12.27 -42.97
C THR A 648 -62.04 12.21 -41.94
N GLU A 649 -63.28 12.47 -42.35
CA GLU A 649 -64.47 12.14 -41.54
C GLU A 649 -65.45 11.29 -42.36
N GLU A 650 -65.17 9.99 -42.49
CA GLU A 650 -66.15 8.89 -42.44
C GLU A 650 -65.49 7.54 -42.13
#